data_AF-A0A8H3U5A3-F1
#
_entry.id   AF-A0A8H3U5A3-F1
#
_cell.length_a   1.000
_cell.length_b   1.000
_cell.length_c   1.000
_cell.angle_alpha   90.00
_cell.angle_beta   90.00
_cell.angle_gamma   90.00
#
_symmetry.space_group_name_H-M   'P 1'
#
loop_
_entity.id
_entity.type
_entity.pdbx_description
1 polymer ?
#
loop_
_entity_poly.entity_id
_entity_poly.type
_entity_poly.pdbx_seq_one_letter_code
_entity_poly.pdbx_strand_id
1 'polypeptide(L)'
;METFKANVDWLAAYKEAPWLHDHFKDPPTHPNTGPNDISIVDIFYETFPSWSSWAAWEPNEKALQAYALHLSTRPRDRILIRDLLALEGPDFAIGDRTRRTHYSTTREQLSSVNTTKLNYQCGAIKFNLSGSRPDHVRATLDALSKLILDVCTKDTGKHNNCRMLLLQQICLNETINEERLSLLEAAFGSGYPTTVISVICEVKIAEKEGREPDAEKLGFLFKALDWDASEKLRKLLGESIVASMCNHLQKIQRVLKMIANVDRLWTSSELRLLEALHLFGEICGESPKLKRYFPEETRTVLERWPAKWEVQESYQILLLAQSNPFTSTKWLTTQIKTYLLHRLVSPRLISIEMRRTKLATRLIESLLHLWRKTQDHDRRSMALMAAHPDANLGSYLSLKCIQQLDFIDDGFLRILKSLIRNNKRSSFGEACVSFARALTLEEDLIETWRFPLRLMIVEESEELEKWALETLNLESWVNWVDDVGRIFPDMIHAIGKDSPIFFTSDLHRWVLTLHSNAATLKRLESRDGMRHSDAMICILRGGDIQLCHELERIIGFLNVASEDVKWDTFAALVARLDRNGTNAKTIRESIFQVSMATIPGVEACLHVLESYEEASLQVAKTMLACWLNEEDMMDRDCLALESVAMVLGMYAEDRLEPTLDSLEATHAHLDEQFQALIAEAIRLEGLRIAFKAKDPNGIALILDEVGVEDSFPMDDIMDDLPSDLIDVVERISEHEVELQLPLTKLTALQKRAIGSGTAQSLLVRFGPGFNGLPPNFCFHWDNEPKDVSVDFHSPCLALPDSQPEEHSCHGRPTPGIYQLSRLFSQHLIDNGFSSLQNIYKFLLSEMASLHTKCLVCAVPHAYNMLRPTVCKDPQCLKTYKKSHLDIRLADLRHDPAAVDLLLTMVYASATAAKMSLLPGCPISDATVLRKLINRLPSTSCLQNAQHIDHSLGQVKEVLSWALTSYRGFLVSATAHLKIPSFPGAHQFLLANASPHLETAFAAKHTLHRNTSVVFHGTSVERMYAILTQGLKTLSDTALQRHGHAYGKGIYVSTEPATAWAYAQAGGASWNNSGLGHLKVLLACELTGHWTAASGDIFLVTEPACLIVRYVFLMPGSADVPLGRHVVPALSSVFAGLRRGAL
;
A
#
# COMPACT_ATOMS: atom_id res chain seq x y z
N MET A 1 62.05 -21.37 -12.54
CA MET A 1 62.17 -19.92 -12.20
C MET A 1 61.81 -19.04 -13.41
N GLU A 2 62.53 -19.10 -14.54
CA GLU A 2 62.18 -18.30 -15.74
C GLU A 2 60.76 -18.53 -16.29
N THR A 3 60.23 -19.76 -16.22
CA THR A 3 58.83 -20.04 -16.59
C THR A 3 57.81 -19.33 -15.68
N PHE A 4 58.10 -19.18 -14.39
CA PHE A 4 57.23 -18.44 -13.47
C PHE A 4 57.31 -16.93 -13.74
N LYS A 5 58.50 -16.42 -14.08
CA LYS A 5 58.72 -15.03 -14.50
C LYS A 5 57.99 -14.69 -15.80
N ALA A 6 58.02 -15.56 -16.80
CA ALA A 6 57.26 -15.38 -18.04
C ALA A 6 55.73 -15.32 -17.82
N ASN A 7 55.24 -16.02 -16.79
CA ASN A 7 53.83 -16.05 -16.41
C ASN A 7 53.45 -15.02 -15.32
N VAL A 8 54.43 -14.26 -14.80
CA VAL A 8 54.26 -13.30 -13.70
C VAL A 8 53.61 -13.94 -12.45
N ASP A 9 53.91 -15.22 -12.21
CA ASP A 9 53.40 -15.99 -11.06
C ASP A 9 54.42 -15.95 -9.92
N TRP A 10 54.52 -14.77 -9.30
CA TRP A 10 55.56 -14.49 -8.31
C TRP A 10 55.37 -15.26 -7.00
N LEU A 11 54.15 -15.65 -6.63
CA LEU A 11 53.93 -16.46 -5.43
C LEU A 11 54.47 -17.88 -5.62
N ALA A 12 54.22 -18.51 -6.77
CA ALA A 12 54.82 -19.80 -7.10
C ALA A 12 56.34 -19.68 -7.27
N ALA A 13 56.81 -18.60 -7.90
CA ALA A 13 58.23 -18.33 -8.08
C ALA A 13 58.98 -18.19 -6.75
N TYR A 14 58.40 -17.45 -5.78
CA TYR A 14 59.00 -17.21 -4.47
C TYR A 14 59.10 -18.49 -3.63
N LYS A 15 58.16 -19.42 -3.77
CA LYS A 15 58.21 -20.73 -3.08
C LYS A 15 59.33 -21.65 -3.60
N GLU A 16 59.71 -21.49 -4.87
CA GLU A 16 60.71 -22.34 -5.55
C GLU A 16 62.12 -21.72 -5.58
N ALA A 17 62.24 -20.43 -5.24
CA ALA A 17 63.50 -19.67 -5.21
C ALA A 17 64.34 -19.70 -3.89
N PRO A 18 63.89 -20.19 -2.71
CA PRO A 18 64.64 -19.99 -1.46
C PRO A 18 66.07 -20.51 -1.47
N TRP A 19 66.33 -21.65 -2.14
CA TRP A 19 67.68 -22.23 -2.24
C TRP A 19 68.69 -21.27 -2.87
N LEU A 20 68.26 -20.38 -3.76
CA LEU A 20 69.14 -19.42 -4.41
C LEU A 20 69.45 -18.24 -3.47
N HIS A 21 68.47 -17.82 -2.66
CA HIS A 21 68.63 -16.81 -1.62
C HIS A 21 69.52 -17.33 -0.48
N ASP A 22 69.19 -18.49 0.09
CA ASP A 22 69.84 -19.06 1.28
C ASP A 22 71.32 -19.38 1.06
N HIS A 23 71.72 -19.69 -0.17
CA HIS A 23 73.09 -20.09 -0.51
C HIS A 23 73.91 -19.02 -1.25
N PHE A 24 73.29 -18.03 -1.89
CA PHE A 24 73.99 -17.11 -2.81
C PHE A 24 73.63 -15.63 -2.66
N LYS A 25 72.87 -15.23 -1.63
CA LYS A 25 72.57 -13.81 -1.33
C LYS A 25 73.84 -12.96 -1.15
N ASP A 26 74.82 -13.51 -0.43
CA ASP A 26 76.15 -12.93 -0.25
C ASP A 26 77.20 -13.92 -0.78
N PRO A 27 77.62 -13.84 -2.06
CA PRO A 27 78.56 -14.80 -2.63
C PRO A 27 79.91 -14.74 -1.88
N PRO A 28 80.51 -15.89 -1.51
CA PRO A 28 81.76 -15.90 -0.75
C PRO A 28 82.90 -15.23 -1.52
N THR A 29 83.56 -14.25 -0.91
CA THR A 29 84.68 -13.47 -1.46
C THR A 29 86.04 -14.20 -1.35
N HIS A 30 86.06 -15.53 -1.51
CA HIS A 30 87.31 -16.30 -1.46
C HIS A 30 87.73 -16.79 -2.85
N PRO A 31 88.91 -16.37 -3.36
CA PRO A 31 89.52 -16.94 -4.55
C PRO A 31 90.40 -18.11 -4.12
N ASN A 32 89.95 -19.35 -4.30
CA ASN A 32 90.83 -20.51 -4.24
C ASN A 32 90.23 -21.64 -5.07
N THR A 33 90.47 -21.57 -6.36
CA THR A 33 90.19 -22.64 -7.33
C THR A 33 91.18 -22.46 -8.48
N GLY A 34 91.75 -23.56 -8.96
CA GLY A 34 92.89 -23.53 -9.88
C GLY A 34 92.55 -22.90 -11.24
N PRO A 35 93.54 -22.66 -12.13
CA PRO A 35 93.35 -21.99 -13.42
C PRO A 35 92.40 -22.71 -14.41
N ASN A 36 91.84 -23.88 -14.06
CA ASN A 36 90.88 -24.65 -14.85
C ASN A 36 89.53 -24.91 -14.14
N ASP A 37 89.29 -24.34 -12.95
CA ASP A 37 88.04 -24.56 -12.21
C ASP A 37 87.02 -23.46 -12.54
N ILE A 38 85.89 -23.84 -13.14
CA ILE A 38 84.78 -22.93 -13.41
C ILE A 38 84.01 -22.69 -12.11
N SER A 39 83.93 -21.44 -11.65
CA SER A 39 83.12 -21.10 -10.48
C SER A 39 81.63 -21.35 -10.76
N ILE A 40 80.89 -21.86 -9.78
CA ILE A 40 79.43 -22.04 -9.90
C ILE A 40 78.71 -20.72 -10.23
N VAL A 41 79.30 -19.59 -9.81
CA VAL A 41 78.84 -18.23 -10.14
C VAL A 41 79.00 -17.92 -11.64
N ASP A 42 80.10 -18.36 -12.25
CA ASP A 42 80.34 -18.18 -13.69
C ASP A 42 79.39 -19.06 -14.51
N ILE A 43 79.12 -20.31 -14.08
CA ILE A 43 78.11 -21.18 -14.68
C ILE A 43 76.72 -20.54 -14.62
N PHE A 44 76.33 -19.97 -13.48
CA PHE A 44 75.04 -19.28 -13.38
C PHE A 44 74.97 -18.05 -14.28
N TYR A 45 76.06 -17.29 -14.46
CA TYR A 45 76.03 -16.16 -15.39
C TYR A 45 75.90 -16.57 -16.86
N GLU A 46 76.41 -17.73 -17.25
CA GLU A 46 76.28 -18.26 -18.61
C GLU A 46 74.90 -18.91 -18.86
N THR A 47 74.37 -19.64 -17.87
CA THR A 47 73.15 -20.47 -18.04
C THR A 47 71.87 -19.85 -17.48
N PHE A 48 71.97 -18.94 -16.51
CA PHE A 48 70.83 -18.27 -15.85
C PHE A 48 71.19 -16.82 -15.48
N PRO A 49 71.34 -15.90 -16.45
CA PRO A 49 71.94 -14.58 -16.23
C PRO A 49 71.24 -13.68 -15.20
N SER A 50 69.97 -13.95 -14.88
CA SER A 50 69.17 -13.21 -13.91
C SER A 50 69.34 -13.71 -12.47
N TRP A 51 70.11 -14.78 -12.23
CA TRP A 51 70.22 -15.48 -10.94
C TRP A 51 70.51 -14.55 -9.76
N SER A 52 71.33 -13.52 -9.94
CA SER A 52 71.70 -12.59 -8.87
C SER A 52 70.51 -11.75 -8.40
N SER A 53 69.60 -11.37 -9.31
CA SER A 53 68.37 -10.67 -8.97
C SER A 53 67.39 -11.60 -8.23
N TRP A 54 67.34 -12.88 -8.61
CA TRP A 54 66.55 -13.89 -7.90
C TRP A 54 67.09 -14.19 -6.50
N ALA A 55 68.42 -14.20 -6.31
CA ALA A 55 69.05 -14.41 -5.01
C ALA A 55 68.83 -13.24 -4.05
N ALA A 56 68.83 -12.01 -4.57
CA ALA A 56 68.62 -10.79 -3.78
C ALA A 56 67.14 -10.40 -3.58
N TRP A 57 66.20 -11.13 -4.17
CA TRP A 57 64.78 -10.76 -4.18
C TRP A 57 64.07 -11.07 -2.86
N GLU A 58 63.57 -10.02 -2.20
CA GLU A 58 62.77 -10.09 -0.97
C GLU A 58 61.38 -9.48 -1.20
N PRO A 59 60.42 -10.24 -1.77
CA PRO A 59 59.11 -9.72 -2.06
C PRO A 59 58.25 -9.54 -0.80
N ASN A 60 57.27 -8.63 -0.88
CA ASN A 60 56.20 -8.55 0.12
C ASN A 60 55.27 -9.77 -0.02
N GLU A 61 55.47 -10.77 0.82
CA GLU A 61 54.73 -12.04 0.79
C GLU A 61 53.20 -11.82 0.87
N LYS A 62 52.75 -10.89 1.72
CA LYS A 62 51.30 -10.57 1.87
C LYS A 62 50.72 -10.01 0.57
N ALA A 63 51.47 -9.18 -0.14
CA ALA A 63 51.05 -8.63 -1.42
C ALA A 63 50.98 -9.73 -2.49
N LEU A 64 52.00 -10.61 -2.56
CA LEU A 64 52.00 -11.73 -3.50
C LEU A 64 50.84 -12.71 -3.26
N GLN A 65 50.52 -13.01 -2.00
CA GLN A 65 49.36 -13.81 -1.64
C GLN A 65 48.04 -13.16 -2.08
N ALA A 66 47.89 -11.85 -1.87
CA ALA A 66 46.72 -11.10 -2.30
C ALA A 66 46.57 -11.06 -3.84
N TYR A 67 47.67 -10.88 -4.57
CA TYR A 67 47.68 -10.90 -6.04
C TYR A 67 47.29 -12.28 -6.58
N ALA A 68 47.89 -13.35 -6.04
CA ALA A 68 47.57 -14.71 -6.45
C ALA A 68 46.11 -15.07 -6.15
N LEU A 69 45.58 -14.67 -4.99
CA LEU A 69 44.18 -14.88 -4.64
C LEU A 69 43.26 -14.14 -5.61
N HIS A 70 43.50 -12.84 -5.84
CA HIS A 70 42.71 -12.03 -6.79
C HIS A 70 42.70 -12.67 -8.18
N LEU A 71 43.87 -12.97 -8.74
CA LEU A 71 44.01 -13.55 -10.07
C LEU A 71 43.44 -14.97 -10.18
N SER A 72 43.40 -15.74 -9.09
CA SER A 72 42.73 -17.05 -9.06
C SER A 72 41.21 -16.92 -9.18
N THR A 73 40.64 -15.88 -8.57
CA THR A 73 39.20 -15.58 -8.68
C THR A 73 38.86 -14.86 -9.98
N ARG A 74 39.81 -14.12 -10.56
CA ARG A 74 39.67 -13.33 -11.79
C ARG A 74 40.86 -13.49 -12.73
N PRO A 75 40.90 -14.59 -13.52
CA PRO A 75 42.01 -14.83 -14.43
C PRO A 75 42.16 -13.77 -15.54
N ARG A 76 41.08 -13.08 -15.90
CA ARG A 76 41.08 -12.05 -16.97
C ARG A 76 41.88 -10.80 -16.58
N ASP A 77 41.91 -10.46 -15.29
CA ASP A 77 42.65 -9.30 -14.80
C ASP A 77 44.16 -9.48 -14.93
N ARG A 78 44.64 -10.73 -15.05
CA ARG A 78 46.05 -11.06 -15.25
C ARG A 78 46.65 -10.33 -16.44
N ILE A 79 45.90 -10.18 -17.53
CA ILE A 79 46.37 -9.49 -18.73
C ILE A 79 46.45 -7.98 -18.50
N LEU A 80 45.51 -7.41 -17.75
CA LEU A 80 45.40 -5.96 -17.52
C LEU A 80 46.53 -5.42 -16.65
N ILE A 81 46.89 -6.15 -15.57
CA ILE A 81 47.92 -5.72 -14.62
C ILE A 81 49.25 -6.46 -14.77
N ARG A 82 49.42 -7.29 -15.82
CA ARG A 82 50.63 -8.11 -16.04
C ARG A 82 51.91 -7.28 -15.94
N ASP A 83 51.95 -6.16 -16.67
CA ASP A 83 53.14 -5.32 -16.78
C ASP A 83 53.39 -4.51 -15.48
N LEU A 84 52.34 -4.27 -14.66
CA LEU A 84 52.51 -3.73 -13.30
C LEU A 84 53.07 -4.78 -12.35
N LEU A 85 52.55 -6.01 -12.42
CA LEU A 85 53.01 -7.10 -11.56
C LEU A 85 54.44 -7.51 -11.88
N ALA A 86 54.90 -7.34 -13.13
CA ALA A 86 56.29 -7.58 -13.51
C ALA A 86 57.29 -6.81 -12.61
N LEU A 87 56.95 -5.57 -12.27
CA LEU A 87 57.77 -4.67 -11.44
C LEU A 87 58.03 -5.18 -10.01
N GLU A 88 57.24 -6.14 -9.53
CA GLU A 88 57.33 -6.71 -8.17
C GLU A 88 58.20 -7.98 -8.11
N GLY A 89 58.64 -8.51 -9.26
CA GLY A 89 59.46 -9.73 -9.35
C GLY A 89 60.91 -9.47 -9.72
N PRO A 90 61.76 -10.52 -9.73
CA PRO A 90 63.16 -10.48 -10.13
C PRO A 90 63.29 -10.37 -11.66
N ASP A 91 62.79 -9.26 -12.19
CA ASP A 91 62.63 -8.96 -13.61
C ASP A 91 63.79 -8.14 -14.20
N PHE A 92 64.71 -7.70 -13.33
CA PHE A 92 65.81 -6.82 -13.68
C PHE A 92 66.99 -7.58 -14.34
N ALA A 93 67.49 -7.10 -15.48
CA ALA A 93 68.63 -7.68 -16.18
C ALA A 93 69.69 -6.61 -16.46
N ILE A 94 70.91 -6.78 -15.92
CA ILE A 94 72.02 -5.84 -16.14
C ILE A 94 73.16 -6.53 -16.92
N GLY A 95 73.58 -5.91 -18.02
CA GLY A 95 74.76 -6.30 -18.80
C GLY A 95 76.12 -5.97 -18.14
N ASP A 96 76.15 -5.25 -17.02
CA ASP A 96 77.37 -4.77 -16.34
C ASP A 96 77.58 -5.50 -15.01
N ARG A 97 78.72 -6.18 -14.85
CA ARG A 97 79.05 -7.02 -13.69
C ARG A 97 79.11 -6.24 -12.36
N THR A 98 79.32 -4.92 -12.39
CA THR A 98 79.55 -4.10 -11.19
C THR A 98 78.28 -3.55 -10.52
N ARG A 99 77.15 -3.50 -11.23
CA ARG A 99 75.85 -3.01 -10.69
C ARG A 99 74.91 -4.14 -10.22
N ARG A 100 75.34 -5.40 -10.31
CA ARG A 100 74.50 -6.61 -10.11
C ARG A 100 74.13 -6.93 -8.66
N THR A 101 74.72 -6.24 -7.67
CA THR A 101 74.63 -6.61 -6.25
C THR A 101 73.70 -5.73 -5.41
N HIS A 102 73.00 -4.74 -6.00
CA HIS A 102 72.26 -3.73 -5.21
C HIS A 102 70.76 -3.65 -5.44
N TYR A 103 70.21 -4.21 -6.52
CA TYR A 103 68.76 -4.16 -6.80
C TYR A 103 68.26 -5.50 -7.33
N SER A 104 67.13 -5.94 -6.80
CA SER A 104 66.49 -7.21 -7.14
C SER A 104 65.33 -7.05 -8.13
N THR A 105 64.67 -5.88 -8.15
CA THR A 105 63.52 -5.58 -9.03
C THR A 105 63.71 -4.30 -9.85
N THR A 106 63.02 -4.20 -10.98
CA THR A 106 62.98 -2.96 -11.78
C THR A 106 62.39 -1.79 -10.97
N ARG A 107 61.43 -2.06 -10.08
CA ARG A 107 60.87 -1.06 -9.16
C ARG A 107 61.89 -0.48 -8.20
N GLU A 108 62.74 -1.32 -7.58
CA GLU A 108 63.80 -0.87 -6.68
C GLU A 108 64.82 0.03 -7.39
N GLN A 109 65.19 -0.34 -8.62
CA GLN A 109 66.08 0.47 -9.44
C GLN A 109 65.44 1.85 -9.72
N LEU A 110 64.19 1.90 -10.21
CA LEU A 110 63.51 3.17 -10.49
C LEU A 110 63.32 4.02 -9.22
N SER A 111 63.12 3.37 -8.07
CA SER A 111 62.99 4.02 -6.76
C SER A 111 64.32 4.53 -6.20
N SER A 112 65.45 4.10 -6.77
CA SER A 112 66.80 4.58 -6.44
C SER A 112 67.24 5.79 -7.27
N VAL A 113 66.54 6.07 -8.39
CA VAL A 113 66.84 7.21 -9.26
C VAL A 113 66.39 8.51 -8.59
N ASN A 114 67.36 9.28 -8.12
CA ASN A 114 67.13 10.56 -7.44
C ASN A 114 66.89 11.70 -8.45
N THR A 115 65.73 11.68 -9.12
CA THR A 115 65.36 12.64 -10.18
C THR A 115 64.02 13.30 -9.89
N THR A 116 63.88 14.56 -10.30
CA THR A 116 62.61 15.31 -10.23
C THR A 116 61.68 15.01 -11.41
N LYS A 117 62.19 14.34 -12.46
CA LYS A 117 61.39 13.93 -13.62
C LYS A 117 61.79 12.53 -14.10
N LEU A 118 60.80 11.67 -14.31
CA LEU A 118 60.97 10.33 -14.87
C LEU A 118 59.92 10.08 -15.96
N ASN A 119 60.42 9.85 -17.18
CA ASN A 119 59.64 9.28 -18.27
C ASN A 119 60.13 7.85 -18.50
N TYR A 120 59.30 6.86 -18.20
CA TYR A 120 59.67 5.45 -18.29
C TYR A 120 58.52 4.63 -18.87
N GLN A 121 58.84 3.56 -19.60
CA GLN A 121 57.84 2.66 -20.16
C GLN A 121 58.18 1.22 -19.77
N CYS A 122 57.24 0.55 -19.13
CA CYS A 122 57.30 -0.88 -18.80
C CYS A 122 56.21 -1.60 -19.58
N GLY A 123 56.58 -2.35 -20.62
CA GLY A 123 55.60 -2.98 -21.52
C GLY A 123 54.65 -1.96 -22.14
N ALA A 124 53.35 -2.14 -21.90
CA ALA A 124 52.29 -1.23 -22.37
C ALA A 124 52.10 0.02 -21.48
N ILE A 125 52.71 0.06 -20.29
CA ILE A 125 52.45 1.08 -19.27
C ILE A 125 53.46 2.22 -19.37
N LYS A 126 52.96 3.46 -19.38
CA LYS A 126 53.77 4.68 -19.48
C LYS A 126 53.72 5.46 -18.19
N PHE A 127 54.88 5.84 -17.68
CA PHE A 127 55.06 6.71 -16.52
C PHE A 127 55.54 8.08 -16.99
N ASN A 128 54.88 9.14 -16.52
CA ASN A 128 55.35 10.53 -16.64
C ASN A 128 55.22 11.18 -15.27
N LEU A 129 56.29 11.05 -14.48
CA LEU A 129 56.33 11.53 -13.11
C LEU A 129 57.15 12.81 -13.07
N SER A 130 56.61 13.86 -12.45
CA SER A 130 57.27 15.16 -12.36
C SER A 130 56.96 15.81 -11.02
N GLY A 131 57.91 15.70 -10.08
CA GLY A 131 57.74 16.15 -8.71
C GLY A 131 58.79 17.17 -8.28
N SER A 132 58.49 17.91 -7.21
CA SER A 132 59.38 18.93 -6.65
C SER A 132 60.48 18.36 -5.74
N ARG A 133 60.36 17.09 -5.33
CA ARG A 133 61.30 16.44 -4.42
C ARG A 133 62.02 15.26 -5.10
N PRO A 134 63.31 15.00 -4.76
CA PRO A 134 64.08 13.92 -5.37
C PRO A 134 63.58 12.48 -5.06
N ASP A 135 62.86 12.29 -3.96
CA ASP A 135 62.24 11.02 -3.53
C ASP A 135 60.83 10.78 -4.12
N HIS A 136 60.35 11.72 -4.94
CA HIS A 136 58.98 11.71 -5.44
C HIS A 136 58.64 10.47 -6.30
N VAL A 137 59.58 10.01 -7.13
CA VAL A 137 59.41 8.79 -7.96
C VAL A 137 59.12 7.56 -7.09
N ARG A 138 59.85 7.42 -5.96
CA ARG A 138 59.65 6.32 -5.01
C ARG A 138 58.27 6.38 -4.37
N ALA A 139 57.88 7.55 -3.86
CA ALA A 139 56.57 7.75 -3.24
C ALA A 139 55.42 7.40 -4.19
N THR A 140 55.57 7.72 -5.47
CA THR A 140 54.56 7.44 -6.50
C THR A 140 54.47 5.96 -6.87
N LEU A 141 55.60 5.25 -6.94
CA LEU A 141 55.61 3.80 -7.14
C LEU A 141 55.04 3.06 -5.92
N ASP A 142 55.29 3.55 -4.71
CA ASP A 142 54.71 3.01 -3.47
C ASP A 142 53.21 3.22 -3.39
N ALA A 143 52.72 4.40 -3.78
CA ALA A 143 51.29 4.70 -3.90
C ALA A 143 50.61 3.76 -4.91
N LEU A 144 51.21 3.57 -6.09
CA LEU A 144 50.69 2.67 -7.11
C LEU A 144 50.61 1.22 -6.62
N SER A 145 51.66 0.71 -5.98
CA SER A 145 51.67 -0.65 -5.42
C SER A 145 50.59 -0.84 -4.34
N LYS A 146 50.40 0.17 -3.48
CA LYS A 146 49.33 0.17 -2.47
C LYS A 146 47.94 0.16 -3.10
N LEU A 147 47.71 0.91 -4.18
CA LEU A 147 46.44 0.92 -4.90
C LEU A 147 46.14 -0.42 -5.56
N ILE A 148 47.14 -1.07 -6.17
CA ILE A 148 47.00 -2.41 -6.76
C ILE A 148 46.63 -3.42 -5.68
N LEU A 149 47.32 -3.38 -4.52
CA LEU A 149 47.00 -4.21 -3.37
C LEU A 149 45.56 -3.97 -2.87
N ASP A 150 45.10 -2.72 -2.85
CA ASP A 150 43.73 -2.38 -2.45
C ASP A 150 42.69 -2.97 -3.41
N VAL A 151 42.94 -2.88 -4.72
CA VAL A 151 42.10 -3.51 -5.75
C VAL A 151 42.05 -5.03 -5.53
N CYS A 152 43.19 -5.68 -5.39
CA CYS A 152 43.28 -7.14 -5.24
C CYS A 152 42.66 -7.66 -3.93
N THR A 153 42.61 -6.84 -2.88
CA THR A 153 42.07 -7.25 -1.58
C THR A 153 40.59 -6.89 -1.39
N LYS A 154 40.08 -5.83 -2.05
CA LYS A 154 38.71 -5.34 -1.84
C LYS A 154 37.72 -5.66 -2.96
N ASP A 155 38.17 -6.05 -4.15
CA ASP A 155 37.28 -6.46 -5.26
C ASP A 155 37.03 -7.98 -5.26
N THR A 156 36.59 -8.54 -4.11
CA THR A 156 36.54 -10.00 -3.85
C THR A 156 35.26 -10.71 -4.33
N GLY A 157 34.22 -9.99 -4.74
CA GLY A 157 32.96 -10.57 -5.22
C GLY A 157 32.95 -10.84 -6.73
N LYS A 158 32.33 -11.92 -7.23
CA LYS A 158 32.27 -12.25 -8.68
C LYS A 158 31.71 -11.14 -9.59
N HIS A 159 30.94 -10.20 -9.05
CA HIS A 159 30.28 -9.12 -9.80
C HIS A 159 30.79 -7.70 -9.48
N ASN A 160 31.78 -7.54 -8.58
CA ASN A 160 32.20 -6.23 -8.07
C ASN A 160 33.60 -5.84 -8.57
N ASN A 161 33.70 -5.33 -9.81
CA ASN A 161 34.97 -5.00 -10.49
C ASN A 161 35.25 -3.49 -10.62
N CYS A 162 34.56 -2.67 -9.83
CA CYS A 162 34.58 -1.22 -10.02
C CYS A 162 35.94 -0.57 -9.74
N ARG A 163 36.78 -1.11 -8.83
CA ARG A 163 38.11 -0.52 -8.56
C ARG A 163 39.11 -0.86 -9.65
N MET A 164 39.12 -2.11 -10.12
CA MET A 164 39.95 -2.49 -11.27
C MET A 164 39.58 -1.72 -12.54
N LEU A 165 38.28 -1.56 -12.81
CA LEU A 165 37.81 -0.77 -13.96
C LEU A 165 38.25 0.70 -13.84
N LEU A 166 38.14 1.29 -12.64
CA LEU A 166 38.58 2.66 -12.44
C LEU A 166 40.11 2.82 -12.59
N LEU A 167 40.89 1.89 -12.03
CA LEU A 167 42.35 1.82 -12.22
C LEU A 167 42.70 1.70 -13.71
N GLN A 168 41.96 0.87 -14.44
CA GLN A 168 42.17 0.70 -15.88
C GLN A 168 41.92 2.00 -16.64
N GLN A 169 40.80 2.68 -16.38
CA GLN A 169 40.44 3.89 -17.12
C GLN A 169 41.34 5.09 -16.81
N ILE A 170 41.73 5.26 -15.54
CA ILE A 170 42.50 6.42 -15.10
C ILE A 170 44.02 6.23 -15.32
N CYS A 171 44.52 5.01 -15.12
CA CYS A 171 45.97 4.74 -15.12
C CYS A 171 46.45 3.77 -16.19
N LEU A 172 45.78 2.63 -16.46
CA LEU A 172 46.33 1.63 -17.39
C LEU A 172 46.16 1.98 -18.86
N ASN A 173 45.03 2.62 -19.21
CA ASN A 173 44.73 3.06 -20.58
C ASN A 173 45.42 4.37 -20.95
N GLU A 174 46.21 4.94 -20.04
CA GLU A 174 46.66 6.33 -20.04
C GLU A 174 48.09 6.41 -19.44
N THR A 175 48.74 7.57 -19.49
CA THR A 175 50.04 7.77 -18.81
C THR A 175 49.86 7.97 -17.30
N ILE A 176 50.52 7.17 -16.48
CA ILE A 176 50.48 7.29 -15.02
C ILE A 176 51.21 8.56 -14.57
N ASN A 177 50.54 9.41 -13.78
CA ASN A 177 51.05 10.64 -13.18
C ASN A 177 50.45 10.86 -11.76
N GLU A 178 50.94 11.89 -11.05
CA GLU A 178 50.56 12.18 -9.66
C GLU A 178 49.07 12.53 -9.48
N GLU A 179 48.50 13.30 -10.40
CA GLU A 179 47.12 13.77 -10.33
C GLU A 179 46.14 12.58 -10.44
N ARG A 180 46.40 11.69 -11.40
CA ARG A 180 45.63 10.47 -11.65
C ARG A 180 45.69 9.50 -10.47
N LEU A 181 46.88 9.35 -9.87
CA LEU A 181 47.04 8.52 -8.67
C LEU A 181 46.37 9.14 -7.45
N SER A 182 46.47 10.46 -7.28
CA SER A 182 45.79 11.19 -6.20
C SER A 182 44.27 11.04 -6.27
N LEU A 183 43.71 11.00 -7.47
CA LEU A 183 42.29 10.72 -7.72
C LEU A 183 41.92 9.28 -7.33
N LEU A 184 42.72 8.28 -7.72
CA LEU A 184 42.49 6.89 -7.32
C LEU A 184 42.61 6.68 -5.81
N GLU A 185 43.61 7.27 -5.16
CA GLU A 185 43.75 7.23 -3.70
C GLU A 185 42.56 7.88 -2.98
N ALA A 186 42.07 9.01 -3.50
CA ALA A 186 40.89 9.67 -2.95
C ALA A 186 39.64 8.80 -3.12
N ALA A 187 39.48 8.16 -4.29
CA ALA A 187 38.35 7.28 -4.57
C ALA A 187 38.39 5.95 -3.79
N PHE A 188 39.58 5.41 -3.52
CA PHE A 188 39.77 4.14 -2.79
C PHE A 188 39.87 4.31 -1.26
N GLY A 189 39.82 5.55 -0.77
CA GLY A 189 39.83 5.88 0.65
C GLY A 189 38.80 5.08 1.47
N SER A 190 39.10 4.86 2.75
CA SER A 190 38.23 4.13 3.67
C SER A 190 36.93 4.91 3.91
N GLY A 191 35.78 4.34 3.52
CA GLY A 191 34.46 4.87 3.83
C GLY A 191 33.49 5.01 2.67
N TYR A 192 33.95 4.90 1.41
CA TYR A 192 33.05 5.02 0.25
C TYR A 192 32.35 3.71 -0.11
N PRO A 193 31.03 3.76 -0.37
CA PRO A 193 30.32 2.67 -1.02
C PRO A 193 30.91 2.38 -2.42
N THR A 194 30.87 1.12 -2.84
CA THR A 194 31.30 0.69 -4.18
C THR A 194 30.53 1.40 -5.31
N THR A 195 29.31 1.86 -5.02
CA THR A 195 28.50 2.67 -5.94
C THR A 195 29.16 4.02 -6.27
N VAL A 196 29.79 4.69 -5.30
CA VAL A 196 30.51 5.96 -5.55
C VAL A 196 31.67 5.74 -6.51
N ILE A 197 32.46 4.68 -6.30
CA ILE A 197 33.59 4.31 -7.17
C ILE A 197 33.09 3.98 -8.58
N SER A 198 31.98 3.24 -8.69
CA SER A 198 31.36 2.91 -9.98
C SER A 198 30.87 4.16 -10.72
N VAL A 199 30.33 5.14 -10.00
CA VAL A 199 29.84 6.39 -10.59
C VAL A 199 31.00 7.28 -11.04
N ILE A 200 32.07 7.39 -10.26
CA ILE A 200 33.29 8.10 -10.69
C ILE A 200 33.83 7.49 -11.98
N CYS A 201 33.86 6.15 -12.08
CA CYS A 201 34.28 5.44 -13.29
C CYS A 201 33.42 5.81 -14.50
N GLU A 202 32.10 5.78 -14.33
CA GLU A 202 31.16 6.13 -15.41
C GLU A 202 31.31 7.58 -15.88
N VAL A 203 31.44 8.52 -14.95
CA VAL A 203 31.67 9.94 -15.27
C VAL A 203 32.98 10.14 -16.03
N LYS A 204 34.06 9.45 -15.63
CA LYS A 204 35.35 9.53 -16.32
C LYS A 204 35.34 8.90 -17.71
N ILE A 205 34.58 7.82 -17.89
CA ILE A 205 34.31 7.25 -19.22
C ILE A 205 33.53 8.25 -20.06
N ALA A 206 32.51 8.90 -19.49
CA ALA A 206 31.69 9.89 -20.18
C ALA A 206 32.52 11.08 -20.70
N GLU A 207 33.34 11.65 -19.82
CA GLU A 207 34.27 12.73 -20.14
C GLU A 207 35.22 12.34 -21.29
N LYS A 208 35.78 11.11 -21.26
CA LYS A 208 36.68 10.61 -22.30
C LYS A 208 35.99 10.39 -23.65
N GLU A 209 34.74 9.93 -23.62
CA GLU A 209 33.92 9.70 -24.82
C GLU A 209 33.30 11.00 -25.37
N GLY A 210 33.48 12.14 -24.69
CA GLY A 210 32.87 13.42 -25.07
C GLY A 210 31.34 13.43 -24.92
N ARG A 211 30.80 12.49 -24.14
CA ARG A 211 29.35 12.38 -23.86
C ARG A 211 29.01 13.04 -22.52
N GLU A 212 27.77 13.49 -22.39
CA GLU A 212 27.30 13.98 -21.10
C GLU A 212 27.11 12.81 -20.11
N PRO A 213 27.58 12.94 -18.85
CA PRO A 213 27.30 11.96 -17.83
C PRO A 213 25.81 11.85 -17.55
N ASP A 214 25.37 10.67 -17.11
CA ASP A 214 23.99 10.47 -16.69
C ASP A 214 23.65 11.38 -15.50
N ALA A 215 22.51 12.10 -15.59
CA ALA A 215 22.15 13.13 -14.62
C ALA A 215 21.87 12.56 -13.21
N GLU A 216 21.34 11.34 -13.10
CA GLU A 216 21.09 10.70 -11.81
C GLU A 216 22.42 10.28 -11.14
N LYS A 217 23.33 9.71 -11.94
CA LYS A 217 24.68 9.35 -11.47
C LYS A 217 25.48 10.60 -11.08
N LEU A 218 25.38 11.66 -11.86
CA LEU A 218 26.02 12.95 -11.57
C LEU A 218 25.48 13.56 -10.27
N GLY A 219 24.15 13.52 -10.06
CA GLY A 219 23.51 13.95 -8.82
C GLY A 219 23.93 13.12 -7.60
N PHE A 220 24.09 11.80 -7.76
CA PHE A 220 24.60 10.93 -6.71
C PHE A 220 26.05 11.26 -6.34
N LEU A 221 26.92 11.46 -7.34
CA LEU A 221 28.30 11.88 -7.11
C LEU A 221 28.37 13.25 -6.44
N PHE A 222 27.55 14.20 -6.89
CA PHE A 222 27.46 15.54 -6.31
C PHE A 222 27.16 15.49 -4.80
N LYS A 223 26.17 14.69 -4.37
CA LYS A 223 25.88 14.47 -2.95
C LYS A 223 27.04 13.82 -2.22
N ALA A 224 27.68 12.83 -2.83
CA ALA A 224 28.83 12.15 -2.23
C ALA A 224 30.01 13.11 -2.01
N LEU A 225 30.20 14.10 -2.88
CA LEU A 225 31.24 15.12 -2.73
C LEU A 225 31.00 16.07 -1.55
N ASP A 226 29.78 16.18 -1.03
CA ASP A 226 29.47 17.00 0.14
C ASP A 226 29.75 16.28 1.48
N TRP A 227 30.02 14.97 1.48
CA TRP A 227 30.39 14.24 2.69
C TRP A 227 31.69 14.77 3.32
N ASP A 228 31.82 14.65 4.65
CA ASP A 228 33.03 15.06 5.38
C ASP A 228 34.25 14.25 4.92
N ALA A 229 34.08 12.95 4.68
CA ALA A 229 35.12 12.06 4.17
C ALA A 229 35.64 12.47 2.76
N SER A 230 34.88 13.28 2.02
CA SER A 230 35.12 13.66 0.62
C SER A 230 36.01 14.86 0.41
N GLU A 231 36.77 15.32 1.41
CA GLU A 231 37.60 16.52 1.23
C GLU A 231 38.60 16.43 0.07
N LYS A 232 39.35 15.32 -0.02
CA LYS A 232 40.34 15.11 -1.10
C LYS A 232 39.65 14.95 -2.46
N LEU A 233 38.55 14.20 -2.51
CA LEU A 233 37.79 13.96 -3.74
C LEU A 233 37.09 15.24 -4.25
N ARG A 234 36.55 16.05 -3.33
CA ARG A 234 35.93 17.36 -3.61
C ARG A 234 36.93 18.38 -4.11
N LYS A 235 38.18 18.37 -3.63
CA LYS A 235 39.24 19.22 -4.20
C LYS A 235 39.56 18.85 -5.65
N LEU A 236 39.54 17.56 -5.99
CA LEU A 236 39.92 17.06 -7.31
C LEU A 236 38.77 17.10 -8.35
N LEU A 237 37.53 16.85 -7.93
CA LEU A 237 36.36 16.74 -8.82
C LEU A 237 35.34 17.87 -8.65
N GLY A 238 35.41 18.65 -7.58
CA GLY A 238 34.35 19.61 -7.23
C GLY A 238 34.06 20.63 -8.34
N GLU A 239 35.10 21.18 -8.96
CA GLU A 239 34.95 22.17 -10.03
C GLU A 239 34.29 21.59 -11.29
N SER A 240 34.79 20.45 -11.79
CA SER A 240 34.26 19.84 -13.03
C SER A 240 32.84 19.31 -12.86
N ILE A 241 32.53 18.73 -11.70
CA ILE A 241 31.20 18.20 -11.40
C ILE A 241 30.18 19.34 -11.20
N VAL A 242 30.55 20.41 -10.49
CA VAL A 242 29.67 21.58 -10.31
C VAL A 242 29.43 22.28 -11.65
N ALA A 243 30.45 22.41 -12.51
CA ALA A 243 30.27 22.93 -13.86
C ALA A 243 29.29 22.08 -14.69
N SER A 244 29.40 20.75 -14.63
CA SER A 244 28.48 19.82 -15.31
C SER A 244 27.04 19.94 -14.78
N MET A 245 26.87 20.06 -13.46
CA MET A 245 25.57 20.30 -12.83
C MET A 245 24.95 21.64 -13.25
N CYS A 246 25.76 22.70 -13.33
CA CYS A 246 25.30 24.02 -13.79
C CYS A 246 24.84 23.99 -15.26
N ASN A 247 25.55 23.26 -16.12
CA ASN A 247 25.16 23.09 -17.52
C ASN A 247 23.81 22.36 -17.64
N HIS A 248 23.59 21.32 -16.82
CA HIS A 248 22.32 20.60 -16.77
C HIS A 248 21.17 21.51 -16.29
N LEU A 249 21.39 22.28 -15.21
CA LEU A 249 20.43 23.25 -14.68
C LEU A 249 20.01 24.28 -15.75
N GLN A 250 20.99 24.87 -16.44
CA GLN A 250 20.73 25.87 -17.49
C GLN A 250 19.95 25.29 -18.67
N LYS A 251 20.21 24.05 -19.06
CA LYS A 251 19.44 23.38 -20.13
C LYS A 251 17.97 23.25 -19.74
N ILE A 252 17.68 22.76 -18.53
CA ILE A 252 16.29 22.59 -18.08
C ILE A 252 15.60 23.95 -17.91
N GLN A 253 16.28 24.96 -17.37
CA GLN A 253 15.74 26.32 -17.24
C GLN A 253 15.37 26.95 -18.60
N ARG A 254 16.15 26.69 -19.67
CA ARG A 254 15.82 27.14 -21.03
C ARG A 254 14.56 26.46 -21.56
N VAL A 255 14.41 25.16 -21.32
CA VAL A 255 13.21 24.41 -21.70
C VAL A 255 11.98 24.95 -20.97
N LEU A 256 12.08 25.16 -19.66
CA LEU A 256 10.98 25.71 -18.86
C LEU A 256 10.56 27.12 -19.33
N LYS A 257 11.53 27.98 -19.66
CA LYS A 257 11.25 29.32 -20.22
C LYS A 257 10.48 29.22 -21.55
N MET A 258 10.88 28.31 -22.44
CA MET A 258 10.17 28.11 -23.71
C MET A 258 8.73 27.65 -23.48
N ILE A 259 8.51 26.70 -22.56
CA ILE A 259 7.19 26.18 -22.20
C ILE A 259 6.31 27.27 -21.59
N ALA A 260 6.85 28.07 -20.68
CA ALA A 260 6.09 29.08 -19.96
C ALA A 260 5.66 30.27 -20.84
N ASN A 261 6.38 30.52 -21.94
CA ASN A 261 6.00 31.52 -22.94
C ASN A 261 4.87 31.05 -23.88
N VAL A 262 4.47 29.78 -23.82
CA VAL A 262 3.32 29.29 -24.59
C VAL A 262 2.04 29.53 -23.79
N ASP A 263 1.08 30.22 -24.41
CA ASP A 263 -0.26 30.47 -23.86
C ASP A 263 -1.13 29.21 -23.93
N ARG A 264 -0.69 28.15 -23.24
CA ARG A 264 -1.39 26.86 -23.10
C ARG A 264 -1.16 26.22 -21.73
N LEU A 265 -1.92 25.18 -21.44
CA LEU A 265 -1.73 24.36 -20.25
C LEU A 265 -0.38 23.61 -20.28
N TRP A 266 0.25 23.51 -19.11
CA TRP A 266 1.38 22.61 -18.94
C TRP A 266 0.87 21.17 -18.93
N THR A 267 1.46 20.35 -19.78
CA THR A 267 1.22 18.90 -19.87
C THR A 267 1.75 18.19 -18.63
N SER A 268 1.26 16.98 -18.35
CA SER A 268 1.78 16.13 -17.26
C SER A 268 3.28 15.81 -17.40
N SER A 269 3.84 15.89 -18.61
CA SER A 269 5.29 15.80 -18.84
C SER A 269 6.04 17.07 -18.42
N GLU A 270 5.48 18.25 -18.67
CA GLU A 270 6.10 19.53 -18.30
C GLU A 270 6.03 19.79 -16.79
N LEU A 271 5.00 19.26 -16.14
CA LEU A 271 4.88 19.26 -14.68
C LEU A 271 5.93 18.35 -14.02
N ARG A 272 6.12 17.14 -14.54
CA ARG A 272 7.20 16.25 -14.09
C ARG A 272 8.58 16.88 -14.32
N LEU A 273 8.76 17.64 -15.39
CA LEU A 273 9.98 18.39 -15.65
C LEU A 273 10.22 19.49 -14.60
N LEU A 274 9.17 20.20 -14.18
CA LEU A 274 9.24 21.22 -13.12
C LEU A 274 9.60 20.62 -11.76
N GLU A 275 8.98 19.48 -11.39
CA GLU A 275 9.29 18.75 -10.17
C GLU A 275 10.74 18.24 -10.17
N ALA A 276 11.19 17.67 -11.28
CA ALA A 276 12.56 17.23 -11.46
C ALA A 276 13.56 18.40 -11.36
N LEU A 277 13.24 19.56 -11.96
CA LEU A 277 14.04 20.78 -11.86
C LEU A 277 14.14 21.26 -10.40
N HIS A 278 13.01 21.33 -9.70
CA HIS A 278 12.98 21.80 -8.33
C HIS A 278 13.82 20.89 -7.41
N LEU A 279 13.65 19.57 -7.52
CA LEU A 279 14.44 18.57 -6.79
C LEU A 279 15.94 18.70 -7.11
N PHE A 280 16.28 18.91 -8.39
CA PHE A 280 17.67 19.10 -8.81
C PHE A 280 18.28 20.37 -8.17
N GLY A 281 17.55 21.47 -8.13
CA GLY A 281 17.98 22.72 -7.49
C GLY A 281 18.06 22.64 -5.96
N GLU A 282 17.16 21.91 -5.31
CA GLU A 282 17.21 21.64 -3.86
C GLU A 282 18.50 20.90 -3.50
N ILE A 283 18.85 19.84 -4.25
CA ILE A 283 20.11 19.10 -4.10
C ILE A 283 21.33 20.03 -4.23
N CYS A 284 21.29 20.97 -5.18
CA CYS A 284 22.36 21.95 -5.36
C CYS A 284 22.45 22.95 -4.20
N GLY A 285 21.32 23.36 -3.63
CA GLY A 285 21.24 24.29 -2.51
C GLY A 285 21.65 23.68 -1.16
N GLU A 286 21.35 22.40 -0.94
CA GLU A 286 21.61 21.67 0.31
C GLU A 286 23.06 21.16 0.46
N SER A 287 23.97 21.52 -0.45
CA SER A 287 25.37 21.07 -0.45
C SER A 287 26.35 22.21 -0.09
N PRO A 288 26.45 22.60 1.19
CA PRO A 288 27.19 23.80 1.61
C PRO A 288 28.69 23.73 1.30
N LYS A 289 29.31 22.54 1.28
CA LYS A 289 30.76 22.40 1.02
C LYS A 289 31.09 22.57 -0.46
N LEU A 290 30.09 22.48 -1.34
CA LEU A 290 30.21 22.73 -2.77
C LEU A 290 29.87 24.17 -3.19
N LYS A 291 29.26 24.98 -2.29
CA LYS A 291 28.81 26.35 -2.56
C LYS A 291 29.88 27.25 -3.21
N ARG A 292 31.16 27.06 -2.85
CA ARG A 292 32.30 27.85 -3.35
C ARG A 292 32.64 27.60 -4.83
N TYR A 293 32.24 26.46 -5.38
CA TYR A 293 32.50 26.09 -6.78
C TYR A 293 31.41 26.58 -7.74
N PHE A 294 30.25 27.01 -7.21
CA PHE A 294 29.17 27.55 -8.03
C PHE A 294 29.51 28.96 -8.53
N PRO A 295 29.23 29.25 -9.82
CA PRO A 295 29.24 30.61 -10.34
C PRO A 295 28.30 31.52 -9.53
N GLU A 296 28.65 32.80 -9.41
CA GLU A 296 27.89 33.80 -8.65
C GLU A 296 26.41 33.84 -9.07
N GLU A 297 26.17 33.80 -10.37
CA GLU A 297 24.80 33.86 -10.91
C GLU A 297 23.95 32.66 -10.47
N THR A 298 24.54 31.47 -10.42
CA THR A 298 23.82 30.25 -10.01
C THR A 298 23.52 30.29 -8.52
N ARG A 299 24.45 30.82 -7.72
CA ARG A 299 24.27 30.97 -6.27
C ARG A 299 23.11 31.89 -5.92
N THR A 300 22.99 33.04 -6.59
CA THR A 300 21.89 33.99 -6.35
C THR A 300 20.51 33.42 -6.68
N VAL A 301 20.44 32.50 -7.66
CA VAL A 301 19.21 31.79 -8.02
C VAL A 301 18.87 30.74 -6.97
N LEU A 302 19.86 29.96 -6.52
CA LEU A 302 19.68 28.95 -5.47
C LEU A 302 19.29 29.58 -4.11
N GLU A 303 19.71 30.81 -3.83
CA GLU A 303 19.30 31.54 -2.61
C GLU A 303 17.84 32.03 -2.63
N ARG A 304 17.24 32.15 -3.82
CA ARG A 304 15.84 32.54 -4.01
C ARG A 304 14.96 31.36 -4.46
N TRP A 305 15.52 30.15 -4.43
CA TRP A 305 14.85 28.94 -4.88
C TRP A 305 13.58 28.73 -4.07
N PRO A 306 12.42 28.50 -4.73
CA PRO A 306 11.17 28.33 -4.02
C PRO A 306 11.21 27.02 -3.24
N ALA A 307 10.55 26.95 -2.09
CA ALA A 307 10.39 25.71 -1.35
C ALA A 307 9.47 24.73 -2.11
N LYS A 308 9.60 23.43 -1.83
CA LYS A 308 8.80 22.39 -2.48
C LYS A 308 7.29 22.63 -2.41
N TRP A 309 6.82 23.08 -1.25
CA TRP A 309 5.41 23.41 -1.04
C TRP A 309 4.95 24.59 -1.92
N GLU A 310 5.79 25.60 -2.16
CA GLU A 310 5.41 26.75 -3.01
C GLU A 310 5.14 26.32 -4.46
N VAL A 311 5.93 25.36 -4.96
CA VAL A 311 5.76 24.79 -6.30
C VAL A 311 4.52 23.90 -6.36
N GLN A 312 4.29 23.07 -5.33
CA GLN A 312 3.13 22.18 -5.25
C GLN A 312 1.82 22.94 -5.12
N GLU A 313 1.73 23.93 -4.23
CA GLU A 313 0.51 24.72 -4.06
C GLU A 313 0.22 25.61 -5.26
N SER A 314 1.25 26.17 -5.92
CA SER A 314 1.08 26.89 -7.19
C SER A 314 0.44 26.01 -8.27
N TYR A 315 0.77 24.72 -8.29
CA TYR A 315 0.16 23.77 -9.21
C TYR A 315 -1.30 23.45 -8.83
N GLN A 316 -1.58 23.23 -7.54
CA GLN A 316 -2.95 23.01 -7.07
C GLN A 316 -3.87 24.18 -7.38
N ILE A 317 -3.38 25.42 -7.22
CA ILE A 317 -4.13 26.63 -7.59
C ILE A 317 -4.43 26.64 -9.11
N LEU A 318 -3.45 26.28 -9.96
CA LEU A 318 -3.63 26.21 -11.41
C LEU A 318 -4.66 25.15 -11.83
N LEU A 319 -4.64 23.97 -11.20
CA LEU A 319 -5.62 22.91 -11.44
C LEU A 319 -7.03 23.33 -11.03
N LEU A 320 -7.19 23.85 -9.81
CA LEU A 320 -8.49 24.24 -9.25
C LEU A 320 -9.11 25.41 -10.02
N ALA A 321 -8.30 26.40 -10.41
CA ALA A 321 -8.77 27.51 -11.25
C ALA A 321 -9.35 27.03 -12.57
N GLN A 322 -8.80 25.96 -13.17
CA GLN A 322 -9.24 25.45 -14.47
C GLN A 322 -10.48 24.56 -14.39
N SER A 323 -10.70 23.90 -13.24
CA SER A 323 -11.92 23.12 -13.00
C SER A 323 -13.14 23.96 -12.62
N ASN A 324 -12.95 25.26 -12.33
CA ASN A 324 -14.02 26.13 -11.84
C ASN A 324 -14.67 26.93 -12.99
N PRO A 325 -15.95 26.67 -13.32
CA PRO A 325 -16.64 27.35 -14.43
C PRO A 325 -16.90 28.85 -14.18
N PHE A 326 -16.71 29.32 -12.95
CA PHE A 326 -17.04 30.70 -12.53
C PHE A 326 -15.84 31.67 -12.55
N THR A 327 -14.64 31.23 -12.95
CA THR A 327 -13.43 32.07 -12.93
C THR A 327 -12.80 32.23 -14.32
N SER A 328 -12.56 33.48 -14.77
CA SER A 328 -11.70 33.75 -15.93
C SER A 328 -10.28 33.25 -15.67
N THR A 329 -9.97 32.08 -16.25
CA THR A 329 -8.76 31.28 -15.98
C THR A 329 -7.47 31.89 -16.51
N LYS A 330 -7.56 32.79 -17.50
CA LYS A 330 -6.40 33.23 -18.29
C LYS A 330 -5.48 34.19 -17.53
N TRP A 331 -6.05 35.15 -16.81
CA TRP A 331 -5.26 36.14 -16.08
C TRP A 331 -4.50 35.49 -14.91
N LEU A 332 -5.20 34.74 -14.06
CA LEU A 332 -4.61 34.09 -12.89
C LEU A 332 -3.52 33.07 -13.28
N THR A 333 -3.77 32.27 -14.33
CA THR A 333 -2.79 31.33 -14.87
C THR A 333 -1.50 32.03 -15.32
N THR A 334 -1.63 33.19 -15.95
CA THR A 334 -0.48 33.99 -16.40
C THR A 334 0.31 34.53 -15.21
N GLN A 335 -0.35 34.99 -14.14
CA GLN A 335 0.32 35.52 -12.95
C GLN A 335 1.10 34.43 -12.19
N ILE A 336 0.53 33.23 -12.01
CA ILE A 336 1.20 32.13 -11.30
C ILE A 336 2.40 31.59 -12.09
N LYS A 337 2.25 31.39 -13.40
CA LYS A 337 3.37 30.97 -14.26
C LYS A 337 4.55 31.93 -14.16
N THR A 338 4.25 33.23 -14.10
CA THR A 338 5.31 34.23 -14.04
C THR A 338 5.93 34.39 -12.65
N TYR A 339 5.15 34.17 -11.59
CA TYR A 339 5.67 34.02 -10.23
C TYR A 339 6.69 32.88 -10.13
N LEU A 340 6.37 31.70 -10.68
CA LEU A 340 7.28 30.54 -10.67
C LEU A 340 8.54 30.76 -11.52
N LEU A 341 8.42 31.35 -12.71
CA LEU A 341 9.56 31.68 -13.56
C LEU A 341 10.56 32.60 -12.86
N HIS A 342 10.08 33.60 -12.12
CA HIS A 342 10.95 34.54 -11.39
C HIS A 342 11.78 33.85 -10.29
N ARG A 343 11.26 32.77 -9.69
CA ARG A 343 11.93 32.01 -8.63
C ARG A 343 12.89 30.95 -9.16
N LEU A 344 12.56 30.33 -10.29
CA LEU A 344 13.26 29.14 -10.81
C LEU A 344 14.26 29.44 -11.94
N VAL A 345 14.21 30.63 -12.55
CA VAL A 345 15.04 30.99 -13.71
C VAL A 345 15.94 32.19 -13.39
N SER A 346 17.17 32.17 -13.92
CA SER A 346 18.10 33.30 -13.76
C SER A 346 17.52 34.60 -14.34
N PRO A 347 17.65 35.74 -13.64
CA PRO A 347 17.16 37.04 -14.12
C PRO A 347 17.67 37.45 -15.51
N ARG A 348 18.87 37.00 -15.92
CA ARG A 348 19.41 37.28 -17.27
C ARG A 348 18.63 36.60 -18.39
N LEU A 349 17.89 35.53 -18.08
CA LEU A 349 17.07 34.79 -19.03
C LEU A 349 15.65 35.33 -19.13
N ILE A 350 15.22 36.34 -18.35
CA ILE A 350 13.84 36.85 -18.35
C ILE A 350 13.80 38.23 -19.04
N SER A 351 12.82 38.49 -19.90
CA SER A 351 12.65 39.79 -20.57
C SER A 351 12.19 40.88 -19.60
N ILE A 352 12.50 42.14 -19.92
CA ILE A 352 12.45 43.33 -19.04
C ILE A 352 11.01 43.79 -18.65
N GLU A 353 9.95 43.19 -19.17
CA GLU A 353 8.57 43.60 -18.84
C GLU A 353 8.08 42.99 -17.53
N MET A 354 8.58 43.43 -16.37
CA MET A 354 7.93 43.07 -15.11
C MET A 354 8.17 43.98 -13.90
N ARG A 355 7.78 45.25 -14.05
CA ARG A 355 7.52 46.16 -12.91
C ARG A 355 6.03 46.34 -12.58
N ARG A 356 5.12 45.82 -13.42
CA ARG A 356 3.70 45.61 -13.10
C ARG A 356 3.62 44.17 -12.57
N THR A 357 3.35 43.84 -11.31
CA THR A 357 2.39 44.41 -10.37
C THR A 357 2.70 43.85 -8.98
N LYS A 358 3.27 44.66 -8.08
CA LYS A 358 3.47 44.30 -6.66
C LYS A 358 2.18 43.80 -6.00
N LEU A 359 1.02 44.25 -6.49
CA LEU A 359 -0.31 43.81 -6.06
C LEU A 359 -0.63 42.37 -6.50
N ALA A 360 -0.26 41.95 -7.72
CA ALA A 360 -0.47 40.58 -8.19
C ALA A 360 0.39 39.59 -7.41
N THR A 361 1.65 39.95 -7.13
CA THR A 361 2.52 39.13 -6.26
C THR A 361 1.90 38.95 -4.87
N ARG A 362 1.36 40.02 -4.26
CA ARG A 362 0.68 39.93 -2.94
C ARG A 362 -0.61 39.10 -2.97
N LEU A 363 -1.35 39.14 -4.08
CA LEU A 363 -2.52 38.28 -4.28
C LEU A 363 -2.11 36.81 -4.39
N ILE A 364 -1.09 36.48 -5.20
CA ILE A 364 -0.55 35.11 -5.31
C ILE A 364 0.03 34.63 -3.98
N GLU A 365 0.76 35.47 -3.24
CA GLU A 365 1.26 35.14 -1.90
C GLU A 365 0.12 34.87 -0.91
N SER A 366 -0.98 35.63 -0.97
CA SER A 366 -2.16 35.40 -0.13
C SER A 366 -2.87 34.10 -0.50
N LEU A 367 -2.97 33.77 -1.79
CA LEU A 367 -3.50 32.49 -2.26
C LEU A 367 -2.62 31.31 -1.82
N LEU A 368 -1.30 31.42 -1.99
CA LEU A 368 -0.35 30.39 -1.53
C LEU A 368 -0.39 30.21 -0.01
N HIS A 369 -0.56 31.30 0.75
CA HIS A 369 -0.73 31.23 2.20
C HIS A 369 -2.00 30.47 2.58
N LEU A 370 -3.13 30.79 1.94
CA LEU A 370 -4.39 30.11 2.16
C LEU A 370 -4.30 28.61 1.78
N TRP A 371 -3.73 28.27 0.61
CA TRP A 371 -3.54 26.89 0.19
C TRP A 371 -2.66 26.08 1.15
N ARG A 372 -1.63 26.71 1.72
CA ARG A 372 -0.78 26.07 2.73
C ARG A 372 -1.52 25.85 4.05
N LYS A 373 -2.38 26.80 4.44
CA LYS A 373 -3.12 26.79 5.72
C LYS A 373 -4.29 25.82 5.71
N THR A 374 -5.04 25.77 4.61
CA THR A 374 -6.27 24.99 4.52
C THR A 374 -6.34 24.16 3.25
N GLN A 375 -6.79 22.90 3.38
CA GLN A 375 -7.13 22.00 2.28
C GLN A 375 -8.63 22.07 1.93
N ASP A 376 -9.39 22.91 2.62
CA ASP A 376 -10.82 23.07 2.40
C ASP A 376 -11.08 23.58 0.97
N HIS A 377 -11.76 22.74 0.20
CA HIS A 377 -12.06 23.00 -1.20
C HIS A 377 -12.91 24.27 -1.39
N ASP A 378 -13.75 24.60 -0.41
CA ASP A 378 -14.69 25.70 -0.48
C ASP A 378 -14.01 27.04 -0.19
N ARG A 379 -13.16 27.11 0.85
CA ARG A 379 -12.27 28.27 1.12
C ARG A 379 -11.42 28.59 -0.11
N ARG A 380 -10.85 27.55 -0.73
CA ARG A 380 -10.03 27.65 -1.93
C ARG A 380 -10.82 28.14 -3.14
N SER A 381 -12.00 27.56 -3.40
CA SER A 381 -12.89 28.01 -4.48
C SER A 381 -13.25 29.49 -4.32
N MET A 382 -13.63 29.91 -3.10
CA MET A 382 -13.99 31.30 -2.80
C MET A 382 -12.84 32.28 -2.98
N ALA A 383 -11.62 31.89 -2.61
CA ALA A 383 -10.46 32.72 -2.83
C ALA A 383 -10.17 32.94 -4.33
N LEU A 384 -10.46 31.96 -5.19
CA LEU A 384 -10.32 32.12 -6.65
C LEU A 384 -11.35 33.09 -7.23
N MET A 385 -12.59 33.06 -6.73
CA MET A 385 -13.64 34.00 -7.15
C MET A 385 -13.36 35.42 -6.66
N ALA A 386 -12.90 35.57 -5.41
CA ALA A 386 -12.49 36.87 -4.88
C ALA A 386 -11.27 37.46 -5.62
N ALA A 387 -10.41 36.61 -6.19
CA ALA A 387 -9.26 37.03 -7.00
C ALA A 387 -9.63 37.44 -8.44
N HIS A 388 -10.91 37.38 -8.83
CA HIS A 388 -11.37 37.70 -10.18
C HIS A 388 -11.34 39.22 -10.48
N PRO A 389 -10.83 39.65 -11.64
CA PRO A 389 -10.71 41.08 -11.97
C PRO A 389 -12.04 41.80 -12.27
N ASP A 390 -13.10 41.09 -12.69
CA ASP A 390 -14.41 41.68 -13.04
C ASP A 390 -15.43 41.75 -11.87
N ALA A 391 -15.06 41.34 -10.65
CA ALA A 391 -15.95 41.55 -9.52
C ALA A 391 -16.06 43.06 -9.28
N ASN A 392 -17.27 43.63 -9.21
CA ASN A 392 -17.51 45.04 -8.85
C ASN A 392 -16.95 45.44 -7.45
N LEU A 393 -16.23 44.54 -6.77
CA LEU A 393 -15.41 44.79 -5.60
C LEU A 393 -14.04 45.36 -6.01
N GLY A 394 -13.67 46.53 -5.49
CA GLY A 394 -12.33 47.09 -5.72
C GLY A 394 -11.20 46.13 -5.26
N SER A 395 -10.05 46.14 -5.95
CA SER A 395 -8.94 45.17 -5.74
C SER A 395 -8.37 45.11 -4.31
N TYR A 396 -8.63 46.13 -3.48
CA TYR A 396 -8.27 46.14 -2.07
C TYR A 396 -9.26 45.36 -1.19
N LEU A 397 -10.56 45.40 -1.52
CA LEU A 397 -11.57 44.58 -0.84
C LEU A 397 -11.39 43.10 -1.17
N SER A 398 -11.10 42.76 -2.44
CA SER A 398 -10.75 41.39 -2.84
C SER A 398 -9.61 40.80 -2.03
N LEU A 399 -8.55 41.59 -1.79
CA LEU A 399 -7.41 41.16 -0.97
C LEU A 399 -7.82 40.94 0.50
N LYS A 400 -8.65 41.83 1.08
CA LYS A 400 -9.16 41.67 2.44
C LYS A 400 -10.07 40.45 2.58
N CYS A 401 -10.94 40.18 1.61
CA CYS A 401 -11.78 38.99 1.61
C CYS A 401 -10.94 37.71 1.58
N ILE A 402 -9.93 37.63 0.68
CA ILE A 402 -9.02 36.46 0.61
C ILE A 402 -8.25 36.27 1.93
N GLN A 403 -7.85 37.36 2.59
CA GLN A 403 -7.16 37.29 3.87
C GLN A 403 -8.09 36.85 5.01
N GLN A 404 -9.36 37.27 4.99
CA GLN A 404 -10.38 36.87 5.98
C GLN A 404 -10.83 35.41 5.83
N LEU A 405 -10.76 34.83 4.62
CA LEU A 405 -11.10 33.42 4.39
C LEU A 405 -10.24 32.42 5.17
N ASP A 406 -9.11 32.83 5.76
CA ASP A 406 -8.29 31.97 6.64
C ASP A 406 -8.94 31.77 8.02
N PHE A 407 -9.70 32.76 8.51
CA PHE A 407 -10.18 32.81 9.89
C PHE A 407 -11.68 33.00 10.06
N ILE A 408 -12.43 33.14 8.97
CA ILE A 408 -13.90 33.05 8.97
C ILE A 408 -14.32 31.68 9.51
N ASP A 409 -15.36 31.64 10.34
CA ASP A 409 -15.95 30.42 10.89
C ASP A 409 -16.53 29.49 9.80
N ASP A 410 -16.45 28.18 10.01
CA ASP A 410 -16.95 27.17 9.05
C ASP A 410 -18.48 27.27 8.84
N GLY A 411 -19.22 27.78 9.83
CA GLY A 411 -20.63 28.12 9.71
C GLY A 411 -20.88 29.19 8.66
N PHE A 412 -20.18 30.31 8.75
CA PHE A 412 -20.27 31.40 7.77
C PHE A 412 -19.80 30.96 6.37
N LEU A 413 -18.76 30.13 6.32
CA LEU A 413 -18.23 29.57 5.07
C LEU A 413 -19.27 28.72 4.31
N ARG A 414 -20.03 27.87 5.01
CA ARG A 414 -21.09 27.04 4.40
C ARG A 414 -22.19 27.89 3.78
N ILE A 415 -22.49 29.04 4.38
CA ILE A 415 -23.51 29.96 3.89
C ILE A 415 -23.03 30.71 2.64
N LEU A 416 -21.78 31.17 2.63
CA LEU A 416 -21.17 31.71 1.40
C LEU A 416 -21.11 30.68 0.26
N LYS A 417 -20.93 29.40 0.58
CA LYS A 417 -20.94 28.31 -0.41
C LYS A 417 -22.33 28.10 -1.03
N SER A 418 -23.40 28.15 -0.21
CA SER A 418 -24.76 27.99 -0.72
C SER A 418 -25.11 29.12 -1.69
N LEU A 419 -24.74 30.36 -1.35
CA LEU A 419 -24.88 31.55 -2.20
C LEU A 419 -24.27 31.37 -3.60
N ILE A 420 -23.08 30.77 -3.68
CA ILE A 420 -22.33 30.66 -4.94
C ILE A 420 -22.79 29.47 -5.78
N ARG A 421 -23.13 28.33 -5.16
CA ARG A 421 -23.61 27.14 -5.90
C ARG A 421 -25.03 27.31 -6.43
N ASN A 422 -25.85 28.11 -5.75
CA ASN A 422 -27.26 28.26 -6.05
C ASN A 422 -27.50 29.42 -7.03
N ASN A 423 -27.06 29.25 -8.27
CA ASN A 423 -27.34 30.19 -9.36
C ASN A 423 -28.79 30.08 -9.90
N LYS A 424 -29.71 29.53 -9.10
CA LYS A 424 -31.14 29.44 -9.40
C LYS A 424 -31.86 30.57 -8.69
N ARG A 425 -32.64 31.37 -9.43
CA ARG A 425 -33.50 32.43 -8.86
C ARG A 425 -34.37 31.95 -7.69
N SER A 426 -34.77 30.68 -7.69
CA SER A 426 -35.62 30.07 -6.66
C SER A 426 -34.99 29.92 -5.27
N SER A 427 -33.67 30.09 -5.13
CA SER A 427 -32.92 29.91 -3.86
C SER A 427 -32.20 31.18 -3.41
N PHE A 428 -32.46 32.30 -4.10
CA PHE A 428 -31.85 33.58 -3.81
C PHE A 428 -32.24 34.11 -2.42
N GLY A 429 -33.52 34.03 -2.07
CA GLY A 429 -34.02 34.54 -0.79
C GLY A 429 -33.46 33.81 0.42
N GLU A 430 -33.41 32.47 0.37
CA GLU A 430 -32.85 31.64 1.45
C GLU A 430 -31.39 31.99 1.72
N ALA A 431 -30.64 32.19 0.65
CA ALA A 431 -29.23 32.49 0.71
C ALA A 431 -29.00 33.92 1.26
N CYS A 432 -29.87 34.88 0.89
CA CYS A 432 -29.83 36.24 1.42
C CYS A 432 -30.12 36.29 2.93
N VAL A 433 -31.17 35.59 3.39
CA VAL A 433 -31.53 35.52 4.82
C VAL A 433 -30.44 34.84 5.65
N SER A 434 -29.93 33.72 5.15
CA SER A 434 -28.84 33.00 5.81
C SER A 434 -27.58 33.86 5.91
N PHE A 435 -27.29 34.65 4.87
CA PHE A 435 -26.12 35.52 4.85
C PHE A 435 -26.24 36.66 5.87
N ALA A 436 -27.40 37.30 5.99
CA ALA A 436 -27.62 38.31 7.02
C ALA A 436 -27.51 37.72 8.44
N ARG A 437 -28.13 36.56 8.69
CA ARG A 437 -28.03 35.87 9.99
C ARG A 437 -26.59 35.53 10.35
N ALA A 438 -25.82 35.03 9.39
CA ALA A 438 -24.41 34.70 9.63
C ALA A 438 -23.59 35.95 9.95
N LEU A 439 -23.93 37.06 9.29
CA LEU A 439 -23.24 38.33 9.46
C LEU A 439 -23.56 39.00 10.79
N THR A 440 -24.77 38.86 11.34
CA THR A 440 -25.11 39.36 12.68
C THR A 440 -24.51 38.56 13.81
N LEU A 441 -24.13 37.30 13.58
CA LEU A 441 -23.43 36.47 14.56
C LEU A 441 -21.93 36.78 14.65
N GLU A 442 -21.36 37.38 13.60
CA GLU A 442 -19.93 37.67 13.46
C GLU A 442 -19.71 39.16 13.20
N GLU A 443 -19.91 39.99 14.24
CA GLU A 443 -19.92 41.46 14.12
C GLU A 443 -18.65 42.03 13.44
N ASP A 444 -17.50 41.39 13.67
CA ASP A 444 -16.21 41.77 13.06
C ASP A 444 -16.18 41.67 11.53
N LEU A 445 -17.12 40.91 10.93
CA LEU A 445 -17.24 40.73 9.50
C LEU A 445 -18.20 41.75 8.86
N ILE A 446 -19.09 42.39 9.63
CA ILE A 446 -20.13 43.32 9.13
C ILE A 446 -19.52 44.41 8.25
N GLU A 447 -18.46 45.08 8.70
CA GLU A 447 -17.84 46.18 7.97
C GLU A 447 -17.30 45.78 6.58
N THR A 448 -16.89 44.52 6.39
CA THR A 448 -16.36 44.05 5.10
C THR A 448 -17.44 43.42 4.23
N TRP A 449 -18.37 42.67 4.84
CA TRP A 449 -19.33 41.81 4.13
C TRP A 449 -20.75 42.39 4.01
N ARG A 450 -21.08 43.50 4.69
CA ARG A 450 -22.38 44.20 4.51
C ARG A 450 -22.59 44.79 3.12
N PHE A 451 -21.50 45.14 2.43
CA PHE A 451 -21.56 45.74 1.09
C PHE A 451 -22.08 44.77 0.02
N PRO A 452 -21.57 43.51 -0.06
CA PRO A 452 -22.19 42.46 -0.86
C PRO A 452 -23.67 42.20 -0.52
N LEU A 453 -24.03 42.11 0.77
CA LEU A 453 -25.40 41.83 1.20
C LEU A 453 -26.40 42.93 0.81
N ARG A 454 -25.98 44.20 0.90
CA ARG A 454 -26.80 45.34 0.49
C ARG A 454 -27.20 45.27 -0.99
N LEU A 455 -26.26 44.89 -1.86
CA LEU A 455 -26.53 44.77 -3.29
C LEU A 455 -27.59 43.69 -3.55
N MET A 456 -27.51 42.56 -2.83
CA MET A 456 -28.51 41.50 -2.94
C MET A 456 -29.92 41.95 -2.54
N ILE A 457 -30.07 42.66 -1.41
CA ILE A 457 -31.40 43.08 -0.93
C ILE A 457 -32.04 44.12 -1.87
N VAL A 458 -31.24 45.01 -2.46
CA VAL A 458 -31.75 46.10 -3.30
C VAL A 458 -32.08 45.64 -4.72
N GLU A 459 -31.28 44.76 -5.32
CA GLU A 459 -31.45 44.36 -6.73
C GLU A 459 -32.70 43.49 -6.98
N GLU A 460 -33.17 42.72 -5.98
CA GLU A 460 -34.28 41.76 -6.11
C GLU A 460 -35.34 41.92 -4.98
N SER A 461 -35.60 43.16 -4.55
CA SER A 461 -36.43 43.45 -3.36
C SER A 461 -37.85 42.86 -3.39
N GLU A 462 -38.57 42.97 -4.51
CA GLU A 462 -39.98 42.52 -4.60
C GLU A 462 -40.08 40.98 -4.55
N GLU A 463 -39.18 40.30 -5.25
CA GLU A 463 -39.10 38.84 -5.26
C GLU A 463 -38.64 38.30 -3.90
N LEU A 464 -37.75 39.02 -3.20
CA LEU A 464 -37.31 38.69 -1.85
C LEU A 464 -38.43 38.82 -0.82
N GLU A 465 -39.27 39.87 -0.90
CA GLU A 465 -40.46 40.03 -0.05
C GLU A 465 -41.42 38.85 -0.22
N LYS A 466 -41.77 38.56 -1.48
CA LYS A 466 -42.69 37.46 -1.80
C LYS A 466 -42.16 36.12 -1.30
N TRP A 467 -40.90 35.82 -1.58
CA TRP A 467 -40.26 34.57 -1.15
C TRP A 467 -40.22 34.46 0.39
N ALA A 468 -39.87 35.55 1.09
CA ALA A 468 -39.71 35.53 2.54
C ALA A 468 -41.05 35.27 3.25
N LEU A 469 -42.14 35.87 2.78
CA LEU A 469 -43.48 35.63 3.33
C LEU A 469 -44.01 34.22 3.02
N GLU A 470 -43.69 33.68 1.84
CA GLU A 470 -44.14 32.35 1.42
C GLU A 470 -43.29 31.21 2.01
N THR A 471 -42.10 31.50 2.57
CA THR A 471 -41.13 30.46 2.98
C THR A 471 -40.70 30.54 4.45
N LEU A 472 -40.60 31.73 5.03
CA LEU A 472 -40.14 31.87 6.43
C LEU A 472 -41.28 31.55 7.40
N ASN A 473 -40.94 30.86 8.49
CA ASN A 473 -41.84 30.74 9.64
C ASN A 473 -41.77 32.00 10.51
N LEU A 474 -42.68 32.13 11.48
CA LEU A 474 -42.80 33.31 12.34
C LEU A 474 -41.47 33.72 12.96
N GLU A 475 -40.77 32.77 13.57
CA GLU A 475 -39.49 33.03 14.22
C GLU A 475 -38.42 33.48 13.22
N SER A 476 -38.32 32.82 12.06
CA SER A 476 -37.34 33.20 11.03
C SER A 476 -37.66 34.54 10.40
N TRP A 477 -38.93 34.88 10.22
CA TRP A 477 -39.37 36.17 9.68
C TRP A 477 -39.00 37.32 10.63
N VAL A 478 -39.37 37.20 11.90
CA VAL A 478 -39.04 38.18 12.95
C VAL A 478 -37.53 38.35 13.02
N ASN A 479 -36.80 37.24 13.11
CA ASN A 479 -35.36 37.30 13.24
C ASN A 479 -34.68 37.86 11.96
N TRP A 480 -35.23 37.64 10.76
CA TRP A 480 -34.71 38.20 9.51
C TRP A 480 -34.83 39.72 9.50
N VAL A 481 -36.00 40.26 9.85
CA VAL A 481 -36.21 41.71 9.90
C VAL A 481 -35.30 42.35 10.95
N ASP A 482 -35.13 41.71 12.12
CA ASP A 482 -34.18 42.15 13.15
C ASP A 482 -32.72 42.15 12.65
N ASP A 483 -32.29 41.13 11.90
CA ASP A 483 -30.93 41.06 11.37
C ASP A 483 -30.65 42.21 10.40
N VAL A 484 -31.58 42.46 9.48
CA VAL A 484 -31.50 43.60 8.55
C VAL A 484 -31.40 44.90 9.33
N GLY A 485 -32.17 45.03 10.42
CA GLY A 485 -32.14 46.22 11.27
C GLY A 485 -30.80 46.43 11.99
N ARG A 486 -30.11 45.34 12.38
CA ARG A 486 -28.78 45.40 13.01
C ARG A 486 -27.66 45.69 12.04
N ILE A 487 -27.73 45.16 10.81
CA ILE A 487 -26.68 45.36 9.79
C ILE A 487 -26.77 46.75 9.15
N PHE A 488 -27.99 47.27 8.98
CA PHE A 488 -28.27 48.53 8.28
C PHE A 488 -29.07 49.55 9.12
N PRO A 489 -28.65 49.88 10.36
CA PRO A 489 -29.40 50.77 11.25
C PRO A 489 -29.54 52.19 10.69
N ASP A 490 -28.58 52.63 9.88
CA ASP A 490 -28.57 53.92 9.20
C ASP A 490 -29.56 54.03 8.03
N MET A 491 -30.08 52.90 7.53
CA MET A 491 -30.94 52.86 6.34
C MET A 491 -32.44 52.75 6.66
N ILE A 492 -32.84 52.36 7.87
CA ILE A 492 -34.27 52.13 8.27
C ILE A 492 -35.10 53.44 8.31
N HIS A 493 -34.44 54.60 8.31
CA HIS A 493 -35.09 55.92 8.40
C HIS A 493 -35.21 56.65 7.06
N ALA A 494 -34.84 56.02 5.94
CA ALA A 494 -34.87 56.67 4.62
C ALA A 494 -36.32 56.82 4.11
N ILE A 495 -36.91 58.00 4.32
CA ILE A 495 -38.27 58.34 3.87
C ILE A 495 -38.27 58.53 2.35
N GLY A 496 -38.69 57.49 1.63
CA GLY A 496 -38.98 57.54 0.20
C GLY A 496 -40.02 56.48 -0.16
N LYS A 497 -40.97 56.82 -1.03
CA LYS A 497 -42.04 55.92 -1.51
C LYS A 497 -41.53 54.68 -2.28
N ASP A 498 -40.24 54.64 -2.61
CA ASP A 498 -39.57 53.60 -3.43
C ASP A 498 -38.55 52.76 -2.63
N SER A 499 -38.55 52.82 -1.29
CA SER A 499 -37.61 52.02 -0.47
C SER A 499 -38.09 50.57 -0.31
N PRO A 500 -37.20 49.57 -0.42
CA PRO A 500 -37.50 48.17 -0.10
C PRO A 500 -38.22 48.01 1.24
N ILE A 501 -39.23 47.13 1.32
CA ILE A 501 -40.07 46.93 2.52
C ILE A 501 -39.24 46.66 3.79
N PHE A 502 -38.12 45.96 3.66
CA PHE A 502 -37.22 45.58 4.77
C PHE A 502 -36.49 46.77 5.41
N PHE A 503 -36.47 47.93 4.74
CA PHE A 503 -35.92 49.18 5.28
C PHE A 503 -37.01 50.16 5.75
N THR A 504 -38.28 49.74 5.87
CA THR A 504 -39.39 50.61 6.31
C THR A 504 -39.62 50.57 7.82
N SER A 505 -39.91 51.72 8.44
CA SER A 505 -40.14 51.78 9.89
C SER A 505 -41.41 51.08 10.37
N ASP A 506 -42.43 50.97 9.51
CA ASP A 506 -43.73 50.40 9.88
C ASP A 506 -43.65 48.86 10.03
N LEU A 507 -42.89 48.18 9.15
CA LEU A 507 -42.62 46.74 9.28
C LEU A 507 -41.87 46.43 10.58
N HIS A 508 -40.81 47.17 10.87
CA HIS A 508 -40.02 46.99 12.10
C HIS A 508 -40.84 47.24 13.36
N ARG A 509 -41.83 48.15 13.32
CA ARG A 509 -42.78 48.36 14.44
C ARG A 509 -43.76 47.20 14.58
N TRP A 510 -44.32 46.69 13.48
CA TRP A 510 -45.26 45.56 13.49
C TRP A 510 -44.61 44.27 14.02
N VAL A 511 -43.35 44.02 13.65
CA VAL A 511 -42.57 42.87 14.14
C VAL A 511 -42.44 42.85 15.67
N LEU A 512 -42.42 44.01 16.34
CA LEU A 512 -42.46 44.07 17.81
C LEU A 512 -43.79 43.55 18.39
N THR A 513 -44.92 43.80 17.71
CA THR A 513 -46.23 43.25 18.09
C THR A 513 -46.27 41.73 17.89
N LEU A 514 -45.69 41.22 16.79
CA LEU A 514 -45.55 39.78 16.55
C LEU A 514 -44.68 39.11 17.62
N HIS A 515 -43.55 39.73 17.96
CA HIS A 515 -42.64 39.24 18.99
C HIS A 515 -43.32 39.16 20.37
N SER A 516 -44.13 40.17 20.72
CA SER A 516 -44.88 40.21 21.99
C SER A 516 -45.94 39.11 22.10
N ASN A 517 -46.38 38.52 20.98
CA ASN A 517 -47.40 37.46 20.91
C ASN A 517 -46.85 36.14 20.34
N ALA A 518 -45.53 35.93 20.37
CA ALA A 518 -44.88 34.83 19.68
C ALA A 518 -45.36 33.43 20.10
N ALA A 519 -45.66 33.20 21.38
CA ALA A 519 -46.10 31.89 21.87
C ALA A 519 -47.41 31.43 21.22
N THR A 520 -48.39 32.32 21.16
CA THR A 520 -49.71 32.10 20.58
C THR A 520 -49.64 31.93 19.06
N LEU A 521 -48.84 32.77 18.40
CA LEU A 521 -48.66 32.68 16.95
C LEU A 521 -47.86 31.43 16.56
N LYS A 522 -46.92 30.94 17.37
CA LYS A 522 -46.26 29.63 17.16
C LYS A 522 -47.25 28.48 17.29
N ARG A 523 -48.15 28.51 18.28
CA ARG A 523 -49.22 27.51 18.42
C ARG A 523 -50.18 27.53 17.22
N LEU A 524 -50.45 28.71 16.66
CA LEU A 524 -51.26 28.84 15.45
C LEU A 524 -50.52 28.33 14.21
N GLU A 525 -49.24 28.67 14.05
CA GLU A 525 -48.40 28.23 12.93
C GLU A 525 -48.17 26.71 12.92
N SER A 526 -48.17 26.05 14.07
CA SER A 526 -48.02 24.59 14.17
C SER A 526 -49.24 23.79 13.72
N ARG A 527 -50.38 24.45 13.46
CA ARG A 527 -51.58 23.78 12.95
C ARG A 527 -51.39 23.38 11.48
N ASP A 528 -51.87 22.19 11.13
CA ASP A 528 -51.85 21.70 9.75
C ASP A 528 -52.56 22.66 8.80
N GLY A 529 -51.94 22.88 7.62
CA GLY A 529 -52.42 23.82 6.60
C GLY A 529 -52.24 25.31 6.91
N MET A 530 -51.92 25.70 8.15
CA MET A 530 -51.79 27.10 8.53
C MET A 530 -50.45 27.71 8.09
N ARG A 531 -49.38 26.92 8.12
CA ARG A 531 -48.06 27.35 7.67
C ARG A 531 -48.09 27.70 6.18
N HIS A 532 -47.62 28.91 5.83
CA HIS A 532 -47.64 29.46 4.46
C HIS A 532 -49.05 29.74 3.90
N SER A 533 -50.10 29.66 4.71
CA SER A 533 -51.44 30.10 4.32
C SER A 533 -51.49 31.61 4.08
N ASP A 534 -52.47 32.04 3.29
CA ASP A 534 -52.77 33.46 3.10
C ASP A 534 -53.03 34.19 4.43
N ALA A 535 -53.64 33.49 5.39
CA ALA A 535 -53.85 33.97 6.75
C ALA A 535 -52.55 34.26 7.50
N MET A 536 -51.60 33.32 7.46
CA MET A 536 -50.29 33.51 8.10
C MET A 536 -49.48 34.61 7.39
N ILE A 537 -49.52 34.66 6.06
CA ILE A 537 -48.87 35.73 5.27
C ILE A 537 -49.42 37.10 5.65
N CYS A 538 -50.74 37.23 5.81
CA CYS A 538 -51.38 38.48 6.25
C CYS A 538 -50.89 38.90 7.64
N ILE A 539 -50.81 37.96 8.58
CA ILE A 539 -50.32 38.21 9.95
C ILE A 539 -48.84 38.62 9.96
N LEU A 540 -47.97 37.91 9.23
CA LEU A 540 -46.53 38.17 9.20
C LEU A 540 -46.19 39.51 8.53
N ARG A 541 -46.85 39.82 7.40
CA ARG A 541 -46.64 41.07 6.66
C ARG A 541 -47.20 42.27 7.40
N GLY A 542 -48.34 42.11 8.08
CA GLY A 542 -49.14 43.21 8.59
C GLY A 542 -49.73 44.05 7.44
N GLY A 543 -50.05 45.31 7.73
CA GLY A 543 -50.55 46.22 6.72
C GLY A 543 -50.63 47.64 7.21
N ASP A 544 -51.67 48.35 6.80
CA ASP A 544 -51.95 49.66 7.37
C ASP A 544 -52.36 49.56 8.85
N ILE A 545 -52.42 50.72 9.51
CA ILE A 545 -52.75 50.82 10.93
C ILE A 545 -54.11 50.16 11.25
N GLN A 546 -55.08 50.22 10.33
CA GLN A 546 -56.41 49.68 10.56
C GLN A 546 -56.42 48.15 10.52
N LEU A 547 -55.74 47.54 9.56
CA LEU A 547 -55.59 46.09 9.49
C LEU A 547 -54.82 45.56 10.69
N CYS A 548 -53.69 46.20 11.06
CA CYS A 548 -52.90 45.80 12.23
C CYS A 548 -53.74 45.79 13.52
N HIS A 549 -54.65 46.74 13.71
CA HIS A 549 -55.56 46.75 14.87
C HIS A 549 -56.58 45.61 14.87
N GLU A 550 -57.10 45.19 13.72
CA GLU A 550 -58.01 44.04 13.66
C GLU A 550 -57.25 42.72 13.90
N LEU A 551 -56.04 42.58 13.37
CA LEU A 551 -55.15 41.44 13.62
C LEU A 551 -54.75 41.34 15.11
N GLU A 552 -54.42 42.45 15.75
CA GLU A 552 -54.14 42.51 17.20
C GLU A 552 -55.31 41.98 18.04
N ARG A 553 -56.55 42.30 17.66
CA ARG A 553 -57.76 41.81 18.36
C ARG A 553 -57.96 40.32 18.17
N ILE A 554 -57.75 39.80 16.96
CA ILE A 554 -57.82 38.36 16.65
C ILE A 554 -56.79 37.59 17.48
N ILE A 555 -55.54 38.07 17.50
CA ILE A 555 -54.46 37.50 18.33
C ILE A 555 -54.82 37.57 19.82
N GLY A 556 -55.45 38.66 20.25
CA GLY A 556 -55.97 38.82 21.60
C GLY A 556 -56.98 37.74 22.00
N PHE A 557 -57.89 37.33 21.11
CA PHE A 557 -58.82 36.23 21.40
C PHE A 557 -58.12 34.88 21.51
N LEU A 558 -57.16 34.60 20.62
CA LEU A 558 -56.33 33.40 20.69
C LEU A 558 -55.59 33.33 22.03
N ASN A 559 -54.95 34.42 22.48
CA ASN A 559 -54.19 34.48 23.73
C ASN A 559 -54.99 34.03 24.98
N VAL A 560 -56.32 34.17 24.96
CA VAL A 560 -57.19 33.92 26.13
C VAL A 560 -57.96 32.59 26.02
N ALA A 561 -57.84 31.87 24.89
CA ALA A 561 -58.49 30.57 24.69
C ALA A 561 -57.77 29.44 25.46
N SER A 562 -58.35 29.04 26.59
CA SER A 562 -57.76 28.04 27.51
C SER A 562 -58.22 26.59 27.27
N GLU A 563 -59.38 26.39 26.63
CA GLU A 563 -59.92 25.07 26.29
C GLU A 563 -59.43 24.68 24.88
N ASP A 564 -58.91 23.46 24.70
CA ASP A 564 -58.31 23.02 23.42
C ASP A 564 -59.32 23.08 22.28
N VAL A 565 -60.56 22.64 22.52
CA VAL A 565 -61.65 22.71 21.54
C VAL A 565 -61.93 24.15 21.08
N LYS A 566 -61.91 25.15 21.98
CA LYS A 566 -62.09 26.56 21.61
C LYS A 566 -60.90 27.10 20.83
N TRP A 567 -59.70 26.70 21.23
CA TRP A 567 -58.49 27.06 20.50
C TRP A 567 -58.54 26.53 19.06
N ASP A 568 -58.92 25.27 18.88
CA ASP A 568 -59.01 24.62 17.58
C ASP A 568 -60.07 25.28 16.70
N THR A 569 -61.23 25.65 17.24
CA THR A 569 -62.25 26.38 16.46
C THR A 569 -61.79 27.79 16.10
N PHE A 570 -61.10 28.51 17.00
CA PHE A 570 -60.59 29.85 16.70
C PHE A 570 -59.48 29.79 15.63
N ALA A 571 -58.56 28.86 15.75
CA ALA A 571 -57.50 28.67 14.77
C ALA A 571 -58.06 28.28 13.39
N ALA A 572 -59.14 27.49 13.34
CA ALA A 572 -59.83 27.12 12.09
C ALA A 572 -60.43 28.35 11.40
N LEU A 573 -61.02 29.26 12.17
CA LEU A 573 -61.53 30.53 11.66
C LEU A 573 -60.42 31.46 11.19
N VAL A 574 -59.33 31.57 11.94
CA VAL A 574 -58.17 32.38 11.53
C VAL A 574 -57.56 31.86 10.23
N ALA A 575 -57.57 30.54 10.00
CA ALA A 575 -57.11 29.94 8.74
C ALA A 575 -57.93 30.35 7.50
N ARG A 576 -59.04 31.08 7.67
CA ARG A 576 -59.86 31.64 6.58
C ARG A 576 -59.58 33.13 6.33
N LEU A 577 -58.62 33.74 7.04
CA LEU A 577 -58.22 35.12 6.81
C LEU A 577 -57.59 35.29 5.41
N ASP A 578 -58.06 36.28 4.65
CA ASP A 578 -57.56 36.58 3.30
C ASP A 578 -56.12 37.11 3.34
N ARG A 579 -55.35 36.94 2.26
CA ARG A 579 -53.95 37.39 2.15
C ARG A 579 -53.73 38.87 2.46
N ASN A 580 -54.74 39.70 2.16
CA ASN A 580 -54.73 41.15 2.39
C ASN A 580 -55.56 41.56 3.61
N GLY A 581 -56.14 40.60 4.35
CA GLY A 581 -56.93 40.86 5.55
C GLY A 581 -58.28 41.53 5.32
N THR A 582 -58.85 41.44 4.12
CA THR A 582 -60.12 42.07 3.75
C THR A 582 -61.31 41.59 4.58
N ASN A 583 -61.29 40.32 5.01
CA ASN A 583 -62.29 39.69 5.86
C ASN A 583 -61.90 39.65 7.35
N ALA A 584 -60.81 40.30 7.78
CA ALA A 584 -60.31 40.24 9.17
C ALA A 584 -61.39 40.61 10.21
N LYS A 585 -62.20 41.62 9.89
CA LYS A 585 -63.33 42.03 10.74
C LYS A 585 -64.38 40.91 10.90
N THR A 586 -64.71 40.21 9.82
CA THR A 586 -65.69 39.11 9.83
C THR A 586 -65.17 37.91 10.62
N ILE A 587 -63.88 37.56 10.46
CA ILE A 587 -63.21 36.51 11.25
C ILE A 587 -63.25 36.86 12.74
N ARG A 588 -62.91 38.10 13.11
CA ARG A 588 -62.97 38.57 14.51
C ARG A 588 -64.38 38.48 15.09
N GLU A 589 -65.39 38.85 14.31
CA GLU A 589 -66.80 38.77 14.71
C GLU A 589 -67.25 37.33 14.95
N SER A 590 -66.82 36.40 14.09
CA SER A 590 -67.10 34.98 14.24
C SER A 590 -66.42 34.36 15.46
N ILE A 591 -65.12 34.64 15.68
CA ILE A 591 -64.40 34.21 16.87
C ILE A 591 -65.10 34.72 18.14
N PHE A 592 -65.61 35.95 18.13
CA PHE A 592 -66.39 36.48 19.24
C PHE A 592 -67.68 35.68 19.49
N GLN A 593 -68.44 35.31 18.46
CA GLN A 593 -69.66 34.51 18.63
C GLN A 593 -69.34 33.08 19.13
N VAL A 594 -68.33 32.42 18.56
CA VAL A 594 -67.88 31.09 19.02
C VAL A 594 -67.38 31.15 20.47
N SER A 595 -66.72 32.25 20.88
CA SER A 595 -66.25 32.40 22.26
C SER A 595 -67.38 32.41 23.31
N MET A 596 -68.61 32.73 22.89
CA MET A 596 -69.80 32.79 23.73
C MET A 596 -70.61 31.48 23.73
N ALA A 597 -70.31 30.52 22.85
CA ALA A 597 -70.99 29.23 22.72
C ALA A 597 -70.65 28.23 23.85
N THR A 598 -71.46 27.18 23.97
CA THR A 598 -71.20 26.00 24.82
C THR A 598 -70.10 25.13 24.22
N ILE A 599 -69.49 24.24 25.02
CA ILE A 599 -68.48 23.29 24.51
C ILE A 599 -69.04 22.44 23.36
N PRO A 600 -70.24 21.81 23.47
CA PRO A 600 -70.85 21.09 22.34
C PRO A 600 -71.09 21.97 21.11
N GLY A 601 -71.50 23.23 21.29
CA GLY A 601 -71.66 24.18 20.19
C GLY A 601 -70.34 24.53 19.50
N VAL A 602 -69.24 24.61 20.26
CA VAL A 602 -67.89 24.83 19.73
C VAL A 602 -67.38 23.58 18.99
N GLU A 603 -67.64 22.38 19.50
CA GLU A 603 -67.34 21.09 18.83
C GLU A 603 -68.12 20.97 17.51
N ALA A 604 -69.41 21.31 17.50
CA ALA A 604 -70.22 21.36 16.29
C ALA A 604 -69.67 22.35 15.26
N CYS A 605 -69.26 23.56 15.71
CA CYS A 605 -68.60 24.54 14.84
C CYS A 605 -67.31 24.00 14.24
N LEU A 606 -66.49 23.29 15.04
CA LEU A 606 -65.24 22.68 14.58
C LEU A 606 -65.50 21.60 13.54
N HIS A 607 -66.46 20.71 13.77
CA HIS A 607 -66.83 19.66 12.83
C HIS A 607 -67.34 20.21 11.49
N VAL A 608 -68.10 21.31 11.50
CA VAL A 608 -68.53 21.98 10.25
C VAL A 608 -67.32 22.56 9.50
N LEU A 609 -66.37 23.17 10.21
CA LEU A 609 -65.15 23.71 9.62
C LEU A 609 -64.26 22.61 9.02
N GLU A 610 -64.08 21.50 9.73
CA GLU A 610 -63.32 20.33 9.26
C GLU A 610 -63.99 19.69 8.05
N SER A 611 -65.32 19.51 8.09
CA SER A 611 -66.08 18.94 6.97
C SER A 611 -66.03 19.79 5.70
N TYR A 612 -65.92 21.11 5.86
CA TYR A 612 -65.73 22.03 4.74
C TYR A 612 -64.34 21.92 4.12
N GLU A 613 -63.34 21.70 4.96
CA GLU A 613 -61.93 21.63 4.57
C GLU A 613 -61.55 20.27 3.96
N GLU A 614 -62.08 19.17 4.49
CA GLU A 614 -61.69 17.80 4.12
C GLU A 614 -62.57 17.15 3.04
N ALA A 615 -63.83 17.56 2.93
CA ALA A 615 -64.80 16.88 2.07
C ALA A 615 -65.30 17.77 0.93
N SER A 616 -66.35 18.55 1.18
CA SER A 616 -66.90 19.49 0.21
C SER A 616 -67.85 20.46 0.90
N LEU A 617 -68.12 21.60 0.24
CA LEU A 617 -69.17 22.53 0.65
C LEU A 617 -70.52 21.82 0.89
N GLN A 618 -70.83 20.78 0.11
CA GLN A 618 -72.09 20.05 0.23
C GLN A 618 -72.15 19.16 1.49
N VAL A 619 -71.02 18.58 1.88
CA VAL A 619 -70.88 17.78 3.12
C VAL A 619 -70.92 18.70 4.34
N ALA A 620 -70.21 19.84 4.29
CA ALA A 620 -70.25 20.84 5.35
C ALA A 620 -71.65 21.45 5.56
N LYS A 621 -72.39 21.72 4.46
CA LYS A 621 -73.80 22.14 4.53
C LYS A 621 -74.68 21.10 5.20
N THR A 622 -74.47 19.83 4.87
CA THR A 622 -75.20 18.70 5.46
C THR A 622 -74.89 18.58 6.95
N MET A 623 -73.62 18.66 7.35
CA MET A 623 -73.21 18.65 8.75
C MET A 623 -73.74 19.85 9.52
N LEU A 624 -73.68 21.06 8.94
CA LEU A 624 -74.25 22.27 9.53
C LEU A 624 -75.76 22.14 9.74
N ALA A 625 -76.49 21.61 8.75
CA ALA A 625 -77.92 21.39 8.85
C ALA A 625 -78.28 20.31 9.90
N CYS A 626 -77.47 19.26 10.05
CA CYS A 626 -77.64 18.27 11.11
C CYS A 626 -77.47 18.92 12.49
N TRP A 627 -76.39 19.66 12.71
CA TRP A 627 -76.13 20.30 14.00
C TRP A 627 -77.16 21.40 14.34
N LEU A 628 -77.59 22.20 13.37
CA LEU A 628 -78.62 23.23 13.58
C LEU A 628 -80.02 22.67 13.88
N ASN A 629 -80.28 21.40 13.52
CA ASN A 629 -81.54 20.72 13.79
C ASN A 629 -81.48 19.75 15.00
N GLU A 630 -80.32 19.65 15.66
CA GLU A 630 -80.13 18.84 16.86
C GLU A 630 -80.88 19.48 18.06
N GLU A 631 -81.70 18.71 18.76
CA GLU A 631 -82.58 19.23 19.83
C GLU A 631 -81.80 19.79 21.04
N ASP A 632 -80.53 19.40 21.20
CA ASP A 632 -79.67 19.77 22.34
C ASP A 632 -78.85 21.06 22.13
N MET A 633 -78.93 21.72 20.96
CA MET A 633 -78.20 22.98 20.68
C MET A 633 -78.90 24.23 21.26
N MET A 634 -78.14 25.12 21.92
CA MET A 634 -78.66 26.36 22.51
C MET A 634 -78.65 27.53 21.50
N ASP A 635 -79.43 28.60 21.73
CA ASP A 635 -79.48 29.79 20.86
C ASP A 635 -78.10 30.40 20.55
N ARG A 636 -77.20 30.41 21.53
CA ARG A 636 -75.81 30.88 21.39
C ARG A 636 -74.93 29.95 20.53
N ASP A 637 -75.24 28.66 20.51
CA ASP A 637 -74.55 27.66 19.69
C ASP A 637 -75.00 27.79 18.23
N CYS A 638 -76.30 28.03 18.03
CA CYS A 638 -76.86 28.38 16.72
C CYS A 638 -76.25 29.68 16.18
N LEU A 639 -76.11 30.73 16.99
CA LEU A 639 -75.45 31.98 16.56
C LEU A 639 -73.96 31.78 16.21
N ALA A 640 -73.26 30.90 16.93
CA ALA A 640 -71.89 30.53 16.60
C ALA A 640 -71.83 29.78 15.25
N LEU A 641 -72.67 28.76 15.07
CA LEU A 641 -72.78 27.99 13.81
C LEU A 641 -73.16 28.87 12.62
N GLU A 642 -74.12 29.79 12.79
CA GLU A 642 -74.51 30.77 11.77
C GLU A 642 -73.38 31.76 11.46
N SER A 643 -72.60 32.16 12.47
CA SER A 643 -71.45 33.01 12.24
C SER A 643 -70.28 32.29 11.57
N VAL A 644 -70.08 31.00 11.84
CA VAL A 644 -69.14 30.13 11.10
C VAL A 644 -69.61 29.96 9.65
N ALA A 645 -70.91 29.75 9.44
CA ALA A 645 -71.52 29.68 8.11
C ALA A 645 -71.26 30.95 7.30
N MET A 646 -71.36 32.14 7.90
CA MET A 646 -71.03 33.41 7.24
C MET A 646 -69.55 33.50 6.81
N VAL A 647 -68.62 32.98 7.62
CA VAL A 647 -67.20 32.91 7.24
C VAL A 647 -66.97 31.96 6.07
N LEU A 648 -67.73 30.86 6.01
CA LEU A 648 -67.69 29.86 4.93
C LEU A 648 -68.53 30.25 3.70
N GLY A 649 -69.21 31.40 3.70
CA GLY A 649 -70.08 31.82 2.60
C GLY A 649 -71.37 31.01 2.47
N MET A 650 -71.82 30.36 3.55
CA MET A 650 -73.05 29.58 3.64
C MET A 650 -74.17 30.49 4.20
N TYR A 651 -75.32 30.57 3.52
CA TYR A 651 -76.43 31.45 3.89
C TYR A 651 -77.58 30.68 4.55
N ALA A 652 -78.33 31.35 5.43
CA ALA A 652 -79.37 30.78 6.32
C ALA A 652 -80.62 30.17 5.64
N GLU A 653 -80.64 30.03 4.31
CA GLU A 653 -81.70 29.29 3.60
C GLU A 653 -81.54 27.75 3.73
N ASP A 654 -80.41 27.27 4.29
CA ASP A 654 -80.06 25.84 4.43
C ASP A 654 -80.56 25.17 5.74
N ARG A 655 -81.64 25.67 6.39
CA ARG A 655 -82.35 24.90 7.45
C ARG A 655 -83.14 23.69 6.89
N LEU A 656 -83.12 23.49 5.58
CA LEU A 656 -83.82 22.41 4.89
C LEU A 656 -83.06 21.09 5.01
N GLU A 657 -83.82 19.99 5.05
CA GLU A 657 -83.28 18.63 5.05
C GLU A 657 -82.23 18.44 3.94
N PRO A 658 -81.09 17.80 4.24
CA PRO A 658 -80.02 17.59 3.26
C PRO A 658 -80.53 16.80 2.05
N THR A 659 -80.07 17.16 0.85
CA THR A 659 -80.49 16.51 -0.39
C THR A 659 -79.91 15.09 -0.48
N LEU A 660 -80.58 14.17 -1.19
CA LEU A 660 -80.10 12.78 -1.34
C LEU A 660 -78.65 12.72 -1.87
N ASP A 661 -78.34 13.58 -2.84
CA ASP A 661 -76.99 13.70 -3.41
C ASP A 661 -75.93 14.17 -2.38
N SER A 662 -76.33 14.96 -1.37
CA SER A 662 -75.40 15.41 -0.31
C SER A 662 -75.15 14.32 0.74
N LEU A 663 -76.15 13.49 1.00
CA LEU A 663 -76.02 12.32 1.87
C LEU A 663 -75.13 11.24 1.24
N GLU A 664 -75.27 10.96 -0.05
CA GLU A 664 -74.41 10.01 -0.76
C GLU A 664 -72.94 10.48 -0.80
N ALA A 665 -72.71 11.77 -1.05
CA ALA A 665 -71.36 12.35 -1.01
C ALA A 665 -70.72 12.28 0.39
N THR A 666 -71.52 12.48 1.44
CA THR A 666 -71.08 12.34 2.83
C THR A 666 -70.70 10.89 3.16
N HIS A 667 -71.49 9.92 2.70
CA HIS A 667 -71.21 8.50 2.93
C HIS A 667 -69.92 8.04 2.24
N ALA A 668 -69.70 8.46 0.99
CA ALA A 668 -68.48 8.12 0.24
C ALA A 668 -67.20 8.68 0.89
N HIS A 669 -67.26 9.92 1.40
CA HIS A 669 -66.12 10.55 2.08
C HIS A 669 -65.72 9.80 3.36
N LEU A 670 -66.69 9.34 4.15
CA LEU A 670 -66.42 8.57 5.37
C LEU A 670 -65.78 7.20 5.07
N ASP A 671 -66.13 6.55 3.95
CA ASP A 671 -65.56 5.26 3.55
C ASP A 671 -64.10 5.39 3.05
N GLU A 672 -63.77 6.51 2.37
CA GLU A 672 -62.42 6.82 1.91
C GLU A 672 -61.44 7.06 3.08
N GLN A 673 -61.88 7.80 4.11
CA GLN A 673 -61.13 7.99 5.36
C GLN A 673 -60.77 6.65 6.02
N PHE A 674 -61.70 5.68 5.98
CA PHE A 674 -61.48 4.35 6.53
C PHE A 674 -60.39 3.57 5.77
N GLN A 675 -60.32 3.71 4.44
CA GLN A 675 -59.31 3.06 3.61
C GLN A 675 -57.91 3.68 3.76
N ALA A 676 -57.81 5.01 3.87
CA ALA A 676 -56.54 5.71 4.08
C ALA A 676 -55.83 5.25 5.36
N LEU A 677 -56.61 4.99 6.42
CA LEU A 677 -56.10 4.49 7.70
C LEU A 677 -55.42 3.12 7.56
N ILE A 678 -55.96 2.25 6.70
CA ILE A 678 -55.39 0.93 6.40
C ILE A 678 -54.07 1.08 5.62
N ALA A 679 -54.00 2.01 4.66
CA ALA A 679 -52.80 2.25 3.87
C ALA A 679 -51.64 2.80 4.74
N GLU A 680 -51.95 3.65 5.70
CA GLU A 680 -50.96 4.21 6.62
C GLU A 680 -50.35 3.13 7.53
N ALA A 681 -51.15 2.17 7.98
CA ALA A 681 -50.64 1.01 8.72
C ALA A 681 -49.59 0.22 7.91
N ILE A 682 -49.81 0.03 6.60
CA ILE A 682 -48.86 -0.65 5.71
C ILE A 682 -47.56 0.16 5.56
N ARG A 683 -47.65 1.49 5.45
CA ARG A 683 -46.49 2.38 5.32
C ARG A 683 -45.59 2.34 6.56
N LEU A 684 -46.20 2.35 7.75
CA LEU A 684 -45.48 2.28 9.02
C LEU A 684 -44.69 0.98 9.16
N GLU A 685 -45.25 -0.14 8.69
CA GLU A 685 -44.53 -1.42 8.65
C GLU A 685 -43.30 -1.39 7.73
N GLY A 686 -43.42 -0.75 6.56
CA GLY A 686 -42.27 -0.55 5.66
C GLY A 686 -41.15 0.31 6.27
N LEU A 687 -41.48 1.30 7.10
CA LEU A 687 -40.48 2.11 7.80
C LEU A 687 -39.74 1.34 8.89
N ARG A 688 -40.43 0.46 9.62
CA ARG A 688 -39.82 -0.42 10.63
C ARG A 688 -38.67 -1.23 10.01
N ILE A 689 -38.93 -1.84 8.86
CA ILE A 689 -37.94 -2.62 8.09
C ILE A 689 -36.75 -1.74 7.66
N ALA A 690 -37.02 -0.56 7.10
CA ALA A 690 -35.98 0.32 6.58
C ALA A 690 -35.04 0.89 7.67
N PHE A 691 -35.57 1.17 8.87
CA PHE A 691 -34.76 1.69 9.97
C PHE A 691 -33.87 0.61 10.59
N LYS A 692 -34.40 -0.60 10.77
CA LYS A 692 -33.62 -1.75 11.23
C LYS A 692 -32.40 -2.04 10.38
N ALA A 693 -32.52 -1.92 9.06
CA ALA A 693 -31.41 -2.14 8.13
C ALA A 693 -30.20 -1.21 8.37
N LYS A 694 -30.40 -0.05 9.03
CA LYS A 694 -29.33 0.90 9.36
C LYS A 694 -28.76 0.72 10.77
N ASP A 695 -29.62 0.49 11.76
CA ASP A 695 -29.21 0.36 13.16
C ASP A 695 -30.11 -0.66 13.88
N PRO A 696 -29.77 -1.97 13.78
CA PRO A 696 -30.60 -3.02 14.36
C PRO A 696 -30.74 -2.90 15.87
N ASN A 697 -29.65 -2.52 16.56
CA ASN A 697 -29.60 -2.49 18.03
C ASN A 697 -30.31 -1.26 18.60
N GLY A 698 -30.10 -0.08 18.00
CA GLY A 698 -30.80 1.13 18.43
C GLY A 698 -32.30 1.07 18.19
N ILE A 699 -32.72 0.48 17.06
CA ILE A 699 -34.14 0.36 16.71
C ILE A 699 -34.86 -0.70 17.54
N ALA A 700 -34.23 -1.82 17.88
CA ALA A 700 -34.82 -2.81 18.79
C ALA A 700 -35.14 -2.20 20.17
N LEU A 701 -34.25 -1.34 20.70
CA LEU A 701 -34.48 -0.61 21.96
C LEU A 701 -35.65 0.38 21.85
N ILE A 702 -35.73 1.09 20.72
CA ILE A 702 -36.83 2.02 20.47
C ILE A 702 -38.15 1.26 20.36
N LEU A 703 -38.20 0.16 19.61
CA LEU A 703 -39.41 -0.66 19.44
C LEU A 703 -39.92 -1.22 20.78
N ASP A 704 -39.02 -1.65 21.67
CA ASP A 704 -39.37 -2.06 23.04
C ASP A 704 -39.91 -0.89 23.88
N GLU A 705 -39.31 0.30 23.77
CA GLU A 705 -39.78 1.51 24.45
C GLU A 705 -41.18 1.96 23.99
N VAL A 706 -41.52 1.74 22.71
CA VAL A 706 -42.87 2.04 22.17
C VAL A 706 -43.83 0.83 22.26
N GLY A 707 -43.39 -0.32 22.79
CA GLY A 707 -44.22 -1.51 22.99
C GLY A 707 -44.61 -2.26 21.70
N VAL A 708 -43.75 -2.24 20.67
CA VAL A 708 -43.96 -2.92 19.38
C VAL A 708 -43.10 -4.20 19.30
N GLU A 709 -43.71 -5.35 19.01
CA GLU A 709 -43.07 -6.68 18.99
C GLU A 709 -42.03 -6.82 17.85
N ASP A 710 -40.83 -7.35 18.15
CA ASP A 710 -39.67 -7.29 17.24
C ASP A 710 -39.34 -8.61 16.50
N SER A 711 -38.84 -8.54 15.25
CA SER A 711 -38.33 -9.70 14.46
C SER A 711 -36.86 -10.01 14.77
N PHE A 712 -36.43 -11.28 14.76
CA PHE A 712 -35.06 -11.66 15.15
C PHE A 712 -34.01 -11.22 14.10
N PRO A 713 -32.83 -10.70 14.50
CA PRO A 713 -31.81 -10.17 13.56
C PRO A 713 -31.28 -11.16 12.51
N MET A 714 -31.35 -12.47 12.77
CA MET A 714 -30.96 -13.49 11.79
C MET A 714 -32.01 -13.71 10.70
N ASP A 715 -33.28 -13.41 10.97
CA ASP A 715 -34.35 -13.52 9.96
C ASP A 715 -34.09 -12.47 8.86
N ASP A 716 -33.80 -11.24 9.25
CA ASP A 716 -33.45 -10.15 8.33
C ASP A 716 -32.19 -10.49 7.47
N ILE A 717 -31.17 -11.13 8.06
CA ILE A 717 -29.95 -11.55 7.34
C ILE A 717 -30.23 -12.68 6.33
N MET A 718 -31.17 -13.58 6.66
CA MET A 718 -31.56 -14.68 5.79
C MET A 718 -32.49 -14.22 4.65
N ASP A 719 -33.32 -13.20 4.88
CA ASP A 719 -34.18 -12.60 3.86
C ASP A 719 -33.39 -11.79 2.82
N ASP A 720 -32.28 -11.17 3.23
CA ASP A 720 -31.35 -10.45 2.35
C ASP A 720 -30.39 -11.38 1.55
N LEU A 721 -30.55 -12.70 1.66
CA LEU A 721 -29.65 -13.66 1.02
C LEU A 721 -29.86 -13.67 -0.51
N PRO A 722 -28.81 -13.43 -1.33
CA PRO A 722 -28.91 -13.54 -2.78
C PRO A 722 -29.33 -14.94 -3.22
N SER A 723 -30.08 -15.04 -4.33
CA SER A 723 -30.57 -16.30 -4.90
C SER A 723 -29.49 -17.36 -5.07
N ASP A 724 -28.27 -16.95 -5.41
CA ASP A 724 -27.13 -17.84 -5.68
C ASP A 724 -26.55 -18.49 -4.41
N LEU A 725 -26.95 -18.03 -3.22
CA LEU A 725 -26.47 -18.53 -1.94
C LEU A 725 -27.49 -19.38 -1.18
N ILE A 726 -28.75 -19.42 -1.62
CA ILE A 726 -29.84 -20.11 -0.92
C ILE A 726 -29.52 -21.61 -0.73
N ASP A 727 -28.94 -22.26 -1.74
CA ASP A 727 -28.63 -23.69 -1.70
C ASP A 727 -27.37 -24.04 -0.87
N VAL A 728 -26.59 -23.05 -0.44
CA VAL A 728 -25.30 -23.26 0.26
C VAL A 728 -25.25 -22.64 1.64
N VAL A 729 -26.33 -22.00 2.10
CA VAL A 729 -26.47 -21.41 3.44
C VAL A 729 -27.66 -22.04 4.13
N GLU A 730 -27.42 -22.69 5.27
CA GLU A 730 -28.45 -23.31 6.09
C GLU A 730 -28.49 -22.65 7.48
N ARG A 731 -29.69 -22.39 8.01
CA ARG A 731 -29.87 -21.89 9.38
C ARG A 731 -29.77 -23.07 10.36
N ILE A 732 -28.88 -22.96 11.35
CA ILE A 732 -28.68 -23.97 12.38
C ILE A 732 -29.42 -23.60 13.68
N SER A 733 -29.44 -22.33 14.04
CA SER A 733 -30.11 -21.82 15.25
C SER A 733 -30.61 -20.38 15.08
N GLU A 734 -31.09 -19.75 16.15
CA GLU A 734 -31.46 -18.33 16.16
C GLU A 734 -30.27 -17.38 15.97
N HIS A 735 -29.03 -17.86 16.12
CA HIS A 735 -27.82 -17.03 16.09
C HIS A 735 -26.71 -17.56 15.18
N GLU A 736 -26.90 -18.72 14.55
CA GLU A 736 -25.86 -19.39 13.76
C GLU A 736 -26.37 -19.88 12.40
N VAL A 737 -25.50 -19.76 11.40
CA VAL A 737 -25.66 -20.31 10.05
C VAL A 737 -24.51 -21.24 9.70
N GLU A 738 -24.77 -22.20 8.82
CA GLU A 738 -23.77 -23.06 8.22
C GLU A 738 -23.62 -22.73 6.72
N LEU A 739 -22.40 -22.40 6.31
CA LEU A 739 -22.04 -22.15 4.91
C LEU A 739 -21.33 -23.38 4.35
N GLN A 740 -21.76 -23.87 3.18
CA GLN A 740 -21.10 -24.97 2.48
C GLN A 740 -20.21 -24.46 1.34
N LEU A 741 -18.89 -24.58 1.48
CA LEU A 741 -17.93 -24.15 0.45
C LEU A 741 -17.44 -25.35 -0.38
N PRO A 742 -17.59 -25.34 -1.72
CA PRO A 742 -17.09 -26.41 -2.57
C PRO A 742 -15.56 -26.37 -2.72
N LEU A 743 -14.92 -27.53 -2.62
CA LEU A 743 -13.47 -27.70 -2.82
C LEU A 743 -13.11 -28.02 -4.29
N THR A 744 -13.96 -27.66 -5.25
CA THR A 744 -13.83 -28.00 -6.68
C THR A 744 -12.64 -27.33 -7.36
N LYS A 745 -12.17 -26.20 -6.83
CA LYS A 745 -11.01 -25.45 -7.35
C LYS A 745 -9.66 -26.02 -6.93
N LEU A 746 -9.64 -26.98 -6.00
CA LEU A 746 -8.41 -27.57 -5.47
C LEU A 746 -8.10 -28.91 -6.15
N THR A 747 -6.84 -29.10 -6.55
CA THR A 747 -6.35 -30.39 -7.05
C THR A 747 -6.30 -31.45 -5.96
N ALA A 748 -6.18 -32.72 -6.34
CA ALA A 748 -6.07 -33.82 -5.38
C ALA A 748 -4.83 -33.67 -4.47
N LEU A 749 -3.72 -33.15 -5.02
CA LEU A 749 -2.51 -32.87 -4.24
C LEU A 749 -2.75 -31.73 -3.24
N GLN A 750 -3.42 -30.66 -3.65
CA GLN A 750 -3.74 -29.53 -2.76
C GLN A 750 -4.70 -29.93 -1.64
N LYS A 751 -5.75 -30.71 -1.93
CA LYS A 751 -6.66 -31.28 -0.93
C LYS A 751 -5.91 -32.12 0.11
N ARG A 752 -4.98 -32.97 -0.36
CA ARG A 752 -4.10 -33.74 0.53
C ARG A 752 -3.20 -32.85 1.38
N ALA A 753 -2.65 -31.78 0.81
CA ALA A 753 -1.74 -30.87 1.50
C ALA A 753 -2.40 -30.05 2.61
N ILE A 754 -3.66 -29.64 2.43
CA ILE A 754 -4.43 -28.92 3.46
C ILE A 754 -5.05 -29.87 4.50
N GLY A 755 -5.02 -31.18 4.23
CA GLY A 755 -5.51 -32.22 5.12
C GLY A 755 -7.02 -32.48 5.03
N SER A 756 -7.69 -32.09 3.95
CA SER A 756 -9.13 -32.33 3.77
C SER A 756 -9.45 -33.79 3.38
N GLY A 757 -8.42 -34.56 2.99
CA GLY A 757 -8.59 -35.96 2.60
C GLY A 757 -9.49 -36.11 1.37
N THR A 758 -10.60 -36.82 1.53
CA THR A 758 -11.59 -37.07 0.47
C THR A 758 -12.77 -36.09 0.47
N ALA A 759 -12.73 -35.07 1.33
CA ALA A 759 -13.81 -34.10 1.48
C ALA A 759 -14.11 -33.38 0.16
N GLN A 760 -15.39 -33.11 -0.08
CA GLN A 760 -15.85 -32.37 -1.27
C GLN A 760 -16.18 -30.93 -0.95
N SER A 761 -16.52 -30.65 0.30
CA SER A 761 -16.89 -29.34 0.81
C SER A 761 -16.31 -29.07 2.19
N LEU A 762 -16.15 -27.79 2.51
CA LEU A 762 -15.88 -27.28 3.83
C LEU A 762 -17.17 -26.66 4.37
N LEU A 763 -17.62 -27.12 5.54
CA LEU A 763 -18.74 -26.56 6.27
C LEU A 763 -18.21 -25.51 7.24
N VAL A 764 -18.86 -24.35 7.28
CA VAL A 764 -18.48 -23.21 8.13
C VAL A 764 -19.67 -22.83 8.97
N ARG A 765 -19.63 -23.12 10.27
CA ARG A 765 -20.63 -22.56 11.17
C ARG A 765 -20.15 -21.21 11.64
N PHE A 766 -21.02 -20.21 11.52
CA PHE A 766 -20.70 -18.82 11.79
C PHE A 766 -21.84 -18.16 12.56
N GLY A 767 -21.49 -17.54 13.68
CA GLY A 767 -22.32 -16.63 14.44
C GLY A 767 -21.78 -15.21 14.32
N PRO A 768 -22.54 -14.24 13.76
CA PRO A 768 -22.09 -12.85 13.60
C PRO A 768 -21.72 -12.13 14.91
N GLY A 769 -22.23 -12.61 16.05
CA GLY A 769 -22.05 -11.99 17.35
C GLY A 769 -23.04 -10.83 17.55
N PHE A 770 -24.17 -11.13 18.20
CA PHE A 770 -25.19 -10.12 18.56
C PHE A 770 -25.10 -9.79 20.05
N ASN A 771 -25.69 -8.68 20.48
CA ASN A 771 -25.80 -8.28 21.90
C ASN A 771 -24.46 -8.16 22.65
N GLY A 772 -23.40 -7.69 21.96
CA GLY A 772 -22.06 -7.52 22.56
C GLY A 772 -21.23 -8.80 22.68
N LEU A 773 -21.71 -9.93 22.16
CA LEU A 773 -20.92 -11.15 22.01
C LEU A 773 -19.99 -11.04 20.79
N PRO A 774 -18.73 -11.51 20.88
CA PRO A 774 -17.84 -11.52 19.73
C PRO A 774 -18.31 -12.51 18.65
N PRO A 775 -18.00 -12.25 17.36
CA PRO A 775 -18.26 -13.23 16.30
C PRO A 775 -17.59 -14.56 16.61
N ASN A 776 -18.29 -15.65 16.33
CA ASN A 776 -17.80 -17.00 16.57
C ASN A 776 -17.88 -17.86 15.31
N PHE A 777 -16.94 -18.80 15.15
CA PHE A 777 -16.93 -19.68 13.98
C PHE A 777 -16.23 -21.02 14.20
N CYS A 778 -16.57 -22.01 13.37
CA CYS A 778 -15.83 -23.26 13.26
C CYS A 778 -15.81 -23.78 11.82
N PHE A 779 -14.82 -24.62 11.54
CA PHE A 779 -14.55 -25.18 10.22
C PHE A 779 -14.56 -26.70 10.30
N HIS A 780 -15.32 -27.34 9.42
CA HIS A 780 -15.53 -28.78 9.42
C HIS A 780 -15.43 -29.34 8.00
N TRP A 781 -14.69 -30.43 7.82
CA TRP A 781 -14.77 -31.17 6.56
C TRP A 781 -16.07 -31.96 6.50
N ASP A 782 -16.71 -32.03 5.33
CA ASP A 782 -17.99 -32.74 5.17
C ASP A 782 -17.94 -34.25 5.46
N ASN A 783 -16.74 -34.83 5.52
CA ASN A 783 -16.50 -36.23 5.84
C ASN A 783 -16.15 -36.47 7.33
N GLU A 784 -16.18 -35.44 8.18
CA GLU A 784 -16.01 -35.59 9.63
C GLU A 784 -17.22 -36.29 10.26
N PRO A 785 -17.01 -37.18 11.24
CA PRO A 785 -18.11 -37.87 11.90
C PRO A 785 -18.97 -36.88 12.70
N LYS A 786 -20.27 -36.80 12.37
CA LYS A 786 -21.25 -35.89 12.98
C LYS A 786 -21.68 -36.27 14.42
N ASP A 787 -21.32 -37.48 14.88
CA ASP A 787 -21.84 -38.11 16.11
C ASP A 787 -21.09 -37.79 17.42
N VAL A 788 -20.29 -36.71 17.47
CA VAL A 788 -19.72 -36.24 18.74
C VAL A 788 -20.71 -35.24 19.33
N SER A 789 -21.31 -35.59 20.47
CA SER A 789 -22.39 -34.85 21.13
C SER A 789 -22.20 -33.33 21.11
N VAL A 790 -23.31 -32.60 20.88
CA VAL A 790 -23.44 -31.13 20.83
C VAL A 790 -22.74 -30.43 22.02
N ASP A 791 -22.57 -31.13 23.14
CA ASP A 791 -21.91 -30.67 24.38
C ASP A 791 -20.39 -30.41 24.28
N PHE A 792 -19.71 -30.68 23.15
CA PHE A 792 -18.25 -30.46 22.99
C PHE A 792 -17.88 -29.45 21.89
N HIS A 793 -18.81 -28.63 21.42
CA HIS A 793 -18.51 -27.57 20.44
C HIS A 793 -17.93 -26.33 21.15
N SER A 794 -16.73 -25.88 20.77
CA SER A 794 -16.07 -24.69 21.34
C SER A 794 -15.65 -23.72 20.22
N PRO A 795 -16.59 -22.97 19.63
CA PRO A 795 -16.31 -22.17 18.45
C PRO A 795 -15.17 -21.18 18.70
N CYS A 796 -14.41 -20.89 17.65
CA CYS A 796 -13.35 -19.90 17.72
C CYS A 796 -13.98 -18.51 17.88
N LEU A 797 -13.57 -17.77 18.90
CA LEU A 797 -13.99 -16.39 19.10
C LEU A 797 -13.00 -15.44 18.42
N ALA A 798 -13.50 -14.50 17.62
CA ALA A 798 -12.67 -13.48 16.99
C ALA A 798 -12.46 -12.29 17.95
N LEU A 799 -11.37 -12.29 18.71
CA LEU A 799 -11.00 -11.20 19.62
C LEU A 799 -9.65 -10.56 19.23
N PRO A 800 -9.47 -9.23 19.37
CA PRO A 800 -8.27 -8.50 18.93
C PRO A 800 -6.94 -9.05 19.47
N ASP A 801 -6.94 -9.64 20.68
CA ASP A 801 -5.74 -10.15 21.35
C ASP A 801 -5.61 -11.68 21.32
N SER A 802 -6.56 -12.40 20.71
CA SER A 802 -6.53 -13.87 20.63
C SER A 802 -6.37 -14.32 19.18
N GLN A 803 -5.21 -14.91 18.85
CA GLN A 803 -5.07 -15.62 17.57
C GLN A 803 -5.42 -17.10 17.76
N PRO A 804 -6.12 -17.74 16.81
CA PRO A 804 -6.44 -19.17 16.91
C PRO A 804 -5.16 -20.02 16.87
N GLU A 805 -4.71 -20.51 18.04
CA GLU A 805 -3.55 -21.41 18.16
C GLU A 805 -3.96 -22.89 18.23
N GLU A 806 -5.18 -23.16 18.68
CA GLU A 806 -5.75 -24.49 18.86
C GLU A 806 -6.97 -24.74 17.95
N HIS A 807 -7.37 -26.00 17.81
CA HIS A 807 -8.57 -26.36 17.08
C HIS A 807 -9.80 -25.96 17.91
N SER A 808 -10.73 -25.24 17.32
CA SER A 808 -11.93 -24.78 18.04
C SER A 808 -12.91 -25.93 18.30
N CYS A 809 -13.09 -26.87 17.37
CA CYS A 809 -14.23 -27.79 17.44
C CYS A 809 -13.86 -29.29 17.54
N HIS A 810 -14.86 -30.17 17.42
CA HIS A 810 -14.67 -31.59 17.17
C HIS A 810 -14.03 -31.82 15.79
N GLY A 811 -13.34 -32.94 15.62
CA GLY A 811 -12.53 -33.21 14.44
C GLY A 811 -11.03 -33.13 14.74
N ARG A 812 -10.21 -33.51 13.77
CA ARG A 812 -8.75 -33.48 13.92
C ARG A 812 -8.20 -32.21 13.28
N PRO A 813 -7.36 -31.41 13.95
CA PRO A 813 -6.83 -30.21 13.34
C PRO A 813 -5.96 -30.51 12.14
N THR A 814 -6.20 -29.76 11.06
CA THR A 814 -5.46 -29.87 9.80
C THR A 814 -4.75 -28.55 9.48
N PRO A 815 -3.71 -28.56 8.62
CA PRO A 815 -3.06 -27.34 8.17
C PRO A 815 -4.02 -26.35 7.50
N GLY A 816 -4.99 -26.83 6.72
CA GLY A 816 -5.98 -26.00 6.05
C GLY A 816 -6.88 -25.25 7.02
N ILE A 817 -7.48 -25.97 7.97
CA ILE A 817 -8.33 -25.36 9.01
C ILE A 817 -7.51 -24.39 9.86
N TYR A 818 -6.32 -24.78 10.30
CA TYR A 818 -5.46 -23.92 11.11
C TYR A 818 -5.14 -22.59 10.40
N GLN A 819 -4.78 -22.63 9.13
CA GLN A 819 -4.49 -21.43 8.35
C GLN A 819 -5.74 -20.57 8.14
N LEU A 820 -6.86 -21.20 7.80
CA LEU A 820 -8.11 -20.51 7.51
C LEU A 820 -8.71 -19.87 8.77
N SER A 821 -8.63 -20.52 9.94
CA SER A 821 -9.04 -19.96 11.22
C SER A 821 -8.33 -18.66 11.53
N ARG A 822 -7.00 -18.60 11.35
CA ARG A 822 -6.23 -17.38 11.59
C ARG A 822 -6.59 -16.28 10.61
N LEU A 823 -6.74 -16.62 9.32
CA LEU A 823 -7.15 -15.69 8.27
C LEU A 823 -8.54 -15.09 8.54
N PHE A 824 -9.51 -15.95 8.86
CA PHE A 824 -10.89 -15.53 9.07
C PHE A 824 -11.06 -14.74 10.37
N SER A 825 -10.41 -15.18 11.46
CA SER A 825 -10.36 -14.40 12.71
C SER A 825 -9.80 -13.00 12.48
N GLN A 826 -8.69 -12.88 11.75
CA GLN A 826 -8.09 -11.57 11.45
C GLN A 826 -9.02 -10.72 10.58
N HIS A 827 -9.66 -11.31 9.57
CA HIS A 827 -10.61 -10.61 8.72
C HIS A 827 -11.78 -10.03 9.52
N LEU A 828 -12.36 -10.83 10.43
CA LEU A 828 -13.46 -10.40 11.31
C LEU A 828 -13.02 -9.29 12.28
N ILE A 829 -11.81 -9.36 12.83
CA ILE A 829 -11.26 -8.31 13.71
C ILE A 829 -11.04 -6.99 12.96
N ASP A 830 -10.47 -7.06 11.75
CA ASP A 830 -10.08 -5.87 10.99
C ASP A 830 -11.27 -5.21 10.28
N ASN A 831 -12.29 -5.98 9.87
CA ASN A 831 -13.37 -5.52 9.00
C ASN A 831 -14.78 -5.66 9.59
N GLY A 832 -14.95 -6.43 10.67
CA GLY A 832 -16.26 -6.77 11.22
C GLY A 832 -17.10 -7.69 10.33
N PHE A 833 -18.36 -7.92 10.73
CA PHE A 833 -19.36 -8.59 9.90
C PHE A 833 -20.03 -7.57 8.98
N SER A 834 -20.11 -7.87 7.68
CA SER A 834 -20.81 -7.02 6.70
C SER A 834 -22.01 -7.70 6.08
N SER A 835 -21.83 -8.90 5.50
CA SER A 835 -22.91 -9.76 5.01
C SER A 835 -22.43 -11.20 4.83
N LEU A 836 -23.34 -12.17 4.79
CA LEU A 836 -23.02 -13.56 4.49
C LEU A 836 -22.42 -13.73 3.09
N GLN A 837 -22.86 -12.92 2.11
CA GLN A 837 -22.30 -12.93 0.76
C GLN A 837 -20.82 -12.54 0.74
N ASN A 838 -20.44 -11.50 1.49
CA ASN A 838 -19.04 -11.05 1.55
C ASN A 838 -18.16 -12.11 2.24
N ILE A 839 -18.64 -12.69 3.33
CA ILE A 839 -17.94 -13.79 4.03
C ILE A 839 -17.77 -15.00 3.11
N TYR A 840 -18.83 -15.43 2.42
CA TYR A 840 -18.78 -16.56 1.51
C TYR A 840 -17.76 -16.33 0.38
N LYS A 841 -17.79 -15.15 -0.26
CA LYS A 841 -16.82 -14.76 -1.31
C LYS A 841 -15.39 -14.72 -0.78
N PHE A 842 -15.18 -14.16 0.41
CA PHE A 842 -13.88 -14.10 1.07
C PHE A 842 -13.33 -15.51 1.33
N LEU A 843 -14.09 -16.35 2.01
CA LEU A 843 -13.69 -17.72 2.36
C LEU A 843 -13.43 -18.57 1.12
N LEU A 844 -14.25 -18.44 0.07
CA LEU A 844 -14.07 -19.16 -1.19
C LEU A 844 -12.79 -18.73 -1.93
N SER A 845 -12.47 -17.44 -1.90
CA SER A 845 -11.23 -16.88 -2.47
C SER A 845 -10.00 -17.32 -1.70
N GLU A 846 -10.05 -17.26 -0.36
CA GLU A 846 -8.97 -17.69 0.51
C GLU A 846 -8.71 -19.20 0.36
N MET A 847 -9.76 -20.02 0.42
CA MET A 847 -9.67 -21.48 0.22
C MET A 847 -8.95 -21.86 -1.07
N ALA A 848 -9.25 -21.17 -2.18
CA ALA A 848 -8.64 -21.41 -3.48
C ALA A 848 -7.15 -21.02 -3.55
N SER A 849 -6.62 -20.28 -2.57
CA SER A 849 -5.26 -19.74 -2.59
C SER A 849 -4.43 -20.02 -1.33
N LEU A 850 -4.98 -20.71 -0.32
CA LEU A 850 -4.31 -21.07 0.95
C LEU A 850 -2.89 -21.61 0.73
N HIS A 851 -2.76 -22.52 -0.23
CA HIS A 851 -1.50 -23.20 -0.55
C HIS A 851 -0.40 -22.25 -1.02
N THR A 852 -0.72 -21.07 -1.55
CA THR A 852 0.27 -20.07 -2.02
C THR A 852 0.76 -19.14 -0.91
N LYS A 853 0.14 -19.19 0.27
CA LYS A 853 0.40 -18.26 1.38
C LYS A 853 1.14 -18.92 2.54
N CYS A 854 1.75 -18.11 3.39
CA CYS A 854 2.34 -18.57 4.64
C CYS A 854 1.25 -19.17 5.55
N LEU A 855 1.51 -20.36 6.11
CA LEU A 855 0.61 -21.04 7.05
C LEU A 855 0.27 -20.19 8.30
N VAL A 856 1.15 -19.26 8.69
CA VAL A 856 1.01 -18.47 9.93
C VAL A 856 0.65 -17.01 9.66
N CYS A 857 1.45 -16.30 8.85
CA CYS A 857 1.25 -14.86 8.62
C CYS A 857 0.48 -14.54 7.33
N ALA A 858 0.02 -15.56 6.59
CA ALA A 858 -0.70 -15.41 5.33
C ALA A 858 0.01 -14.64 4.19
N VAL A 859 1.26 -14.20 4.37
CA VAL A 859 2.03 -13.56 3.30
C VAL A 859 2.25 -14.54 2.14
N PRO A 860 1.93 -14.17 0.89
CA PRO A 860 2.17 -15.00 -0.29
C PRO A 860 3.64 -15.39 -0.43
N HIS A 861 3.90 -16.64 -0.82
CA HIS A 861 5.24 -17.08 -1.22
C HIS A 861 5.58 -16.53 -2.60
N ALA A 862 6.87 -16.34 -2.88
CA ALA A 862 7.36 -15.84 -4.17
C ALA A 862 7.15 -16.83 -5.34
N TYR A 863 6.69 -18.05 -5.04
CA TYR A 863 6.41 -19.11 -6.01
C TYR A 863 5.11 -19.81 -5.63
N ASN A 864 4.41 -20.36 -6.63
CA ASN A 864 3.17 -21.12 -6.44
C ASN A 864 3.48 -22.47 -5.78
N MET A 865 3.37 -22.49 -4.45
CA MET A 865 3.40 -23.71 -3.66
C MET A 865 2.07 -24.46 -3.83
N LEU A 866 2.09 -25.80 -3.78
CA LEU A 866 0.91 -26.69 -3.77
C LEU A 866 0.54 -27.13 -2.35
N ARG A 867 1.34 -26.73 -1.35
CA ARG A 867 1.15 -27.01 0.07
C ARG A 867 1.32 -25.74 0.90
N PRO A 868 0.42 -25.47 1.86
CA PRO A 868 0.65 -24.47 2.89
C PRO A 868 1.94 -24.73 3.68
N THR A 869 2.82 -23.74 3.74
CA THR A 869 4.09 -23.85 4.47
C THR A 869 4.48 -22.51 5.08
N VAL A 870 5.40 -22.51 6.03
CA VAL A 870 5.87 -21.27 6.69
C VAL A 870 6.88 -20.51 5.83
N CYS A 871 6.79 -19.19 5.86
CA CYS A 871 7.72 -18.29 5.18
C CYS A 871 9.13 -18.32 5.79
N LYS A 872 10.03 -17.43 5.32
CA LYS A 872 11.42 -17.35 5.82
C LYS A 872 11.55 -16.70 7.19
N ASP A 873 10.49 -16.06 7.68
CA ASP A 873 10.47 -15.43 9.00
C ASP A 873 10.65 -16.48 10.12
N PRO A 874 11.70 -16.37 10.94
CA PRO A 874 11.90 -17.25 12.09
C PRO A 874 10.71 -17.29 13.06
N GLN A 875 9.96 -16.20 13.19
CA GLN A 875 8.80 -16.13 14.08
C GLN A 875 7.63 -16.99 13.59
N CYS A 876 7.40 -17.05 12.27
CA CYS A 876 6.41 -17.95 11.68
C CYS A 876 6.77 -19.42 11.92
N LEU A 877 8.06 -19.78 11.76
CA LEU A 877 8.52 -21.14 12.06
C LEU A 877 8.38 -21.46 13.56
N LYS A 878 8.70 -20.52 14.44
CA LYS A 878 8.56 -20.68 15.89
C LYS A 878 7.09 -20.92 16.28
N THR A 879 6.17 -20.15 15.70
CA THR A 879 4.72 -20.29 15.93
C THR A 879 4.22 -21.63 15.41
N TYR A 880 4.60 -22.02 14.19
CA TYR A 880 4.22 -23.32 13.63
C TYR A 880 4.74 -24.51 14.46
N LYS A 881 5.96 -24.42 15.03
CA LYS A 881 6.48 -25.45 15.93
C LYS A 881 5.69 -25.60 17.24
N LYS A 882 4.97 -24.56 17.66
CA LYS A 882 4.09 -24.60 18.84
C LYS A 882 2.68 -25.11 18.53
N SER A 883 2.26 -25.12 17.26
CA SER A 883 0.93 -25.58 16.86
C SER A 883 0.65 -27.04 17.28
N HIS A 884 -0.63 -27.39 17.30
CA HIS A 884 -1.09 -28.73 17.63
C HIS A 884 -0.33 -29.80 16.82
N LEU A 885 -0.05 -30.95 17.45
CA LEU A 885 0.86 -31.92 16.85
C LEU A 885 0.32 -32.48 15.51
N ASP A 886 -0.98 -32.72 15.39
CA ASP A 886 -1.60 -33.18 14.14
C ASP A 886 -1.42 -32.21 12.97
N ILE A 887 -1.33 -30.91 13.22
CA ILE A 887 -1.04 -29.91 12.17
C ILE A 887 0.38 -30.12 11.64
N ARG A 888 1.34 -30.30 12.56
CA ARG A 888 2.76 -30.53 12.23
C ARG A 888 3.02 -31.89 11.60
N LEU A 889 2.20 -32.88 11.94
CA LEU A 889 2.30 -34.28 11.50
C LEU A 889 1.27 -34.63 10.43
N ALA A 890 0.66 -33.65 9.76
CA ALA A 890 -0.42 -33.90 8.79
C ALA A 890 -0.02 -34.91 7.69
N ASP A 891 1.24 -34.90 7.25
CA ASP A 891 1.75 -35.85 6.25
C ASP A 891 1.65 -37.30 6.73
N LEU A 892 1.79 -37.55 8.04
CA LEU A 892 1.64 -38.89 8.62
C LEU A 892 0.21 -39.42 8.54
N ARG A 893 -0.78 -38.51 8.56
CA ARG A 893 -2.21 -38.85 8.50
C ARG A 893 -2.63 -39.24 7.08
N HIS A 894 -2.05 -38.62 6.05
CA HIS A 894 -2.48 -38.85 4.67
C HIS A 894 -1.50 -39.67 3.81
N ASP A 895 -0.21 -39.69 4.17
CA ASP A 895 0.84 -40.38 3.42
C ASP A 895 1.94 -40.94 4.35
N PRO A 896 1.63 -41.99 5.16
CA PRO A 896 2.57 -42.55 6.12
C PRO A 896 3.85 -43.12 5.47
N ALA A 897 3.82 -43.45 4.18
CA ALA A 897 4.98 -43.93 3.43
C ALA A 897 5.99 -42.80 3.14
N ALA A 898 5.53 -41.58 2.84
CA ALA A 898 6.40 -40.42 2.71
C ALA A 898 7.10 -40.08 4.04
N VAL A 899 6.39 -40.23 5.16
CA VAL A 899 6.97 -40.03 6.50
C VAL A 899 7.95 -41.14 6.88
N ASP A 900 7.66 -42.41 6.56
CA ASP A 900 8.61 -43.52 6.73
C ASP A 900 9.91 -43.25 5.94
N LEU A 901 9.79 -42.76 4.70
CA LEU A 901 10.95 -42.38 3.92
C LEU A 901 11.77 -41.28 4.61
N LEU A 902 11.15 -40.19 5.08
CA LEU A 902 11.87 -39.12 5.79
C LEU A 902 12.59 -39.65 7.05
N LEU A 903 11.93 -40.48 7.85
CA LEU A 903 12.55 -41.13 9.02
C LEU A 903 13.69 -42.07 8.62
N THR A 904 13.53 -42.81 7.53
CA THR A 904 14.57 -43.68 6.96
C THR A 904 15.80 -42.88 6.56
N MET A 905 15.63 -41.70 5.96
CA MET A 905 16.74 -40.80 5.63
C MET A 905 17.47 -40.32 6.90
N VAL A 906 16.73 -39.88 7.91
CA VAL A 906 17.28 -39.42 9.20
C VAL A 906 18.04 -40.54 9.91
N TYR A 907 17.45 -41.73 9.96
CA TYR A 907 18.05 -42.92 10.56
C TYR A 907 19.32 -43.35 9.82
N ALA A 908 19.32 -43.31 8.49
CA ALA A 908 20.50 -43.63 7.68
C ALA A 908 21.65 -42.66 7.94
N SER A 909 21.38 -41.35 8.06
CA SER A 909 22.40 -40.34 8.44
C SER A 909 22.98 -40.59 9.83
N ALA A 910 22.14 -40.94 10.80
CA ALA A 910 22.57 -41.30 12.16
C ALA A 910 23.37 -42.61 12.19
N THR A 911 23.02 -43.58 11.35
CA THR A 911 23.76 -44.85 11.23
C THR A 911 25.13 -44.64 10.60
N ALA A 912 25.24 -43.77 9.60
CA ALA A 912 26.50 -43.38 9.00
C ALA A 912 27.35 -42.43 9.87
N ALA A 913 26.88 -42.05 11.08
CA ALA A 913 27.49 -41.05 11.96
C ALA A 913 27.72 -39.68 11.27
N LYS A 914 26.88 -39.31 10.30
CA LYS A 914 26.98 -38.07 9.53
C LYS A 914 25.92 -37.06 9.96
N MET A 915 25.97 -36.64 11.22
CA MET A 915 25.00 -35.69 11.79
C MET A 915 25.01 -34.31 11.11
N SER A 916 26.10 -33.94 10.40
CA SER A 916 26.15 -32.73 9.57
C SER A 916 25.15 -32.72 8.40
N LEU A 917 24.61 -33.89 8.02
CA LEU A 917 23.55 -34.04 7.02
C LEU A 917 22.14 -33.84 7.63
N LEU A 918 22.04 -33.64 8.95
CA LEU A 918 20.80 -33.41 9.70
C LEU A 918 20.82 -32.04 10.40
N PRO A 919 20.85 -30.94 9.63
CA PRO A 919 20.97 -29.59 10.18
C PRO A 919 19.81 -29.25 11.12
N GLY A 920 20.14 -28.83 12.35
CA GLY A 920 19.16 -28.40 13.33
C GLY A 920 18.37 -29.54 13.99
N CYS A 921 18.81 -30.80 13.85
CA CYS A 921 18.22 -31.93 14.56
C CYS A 921 18.27 -31.69 16.08
N PRO A 922 17.17 -31.93 16.82
CA PRO A 922 17.15 -31.72 18.28
C PRO A 922 18.07 -32.68 19.04
N ILE A 923 18.41 -33.82 18.43
CA ILE A 923 19.28 -34.84 19.03
C ILE A 923 20.61 -34.85 18.29
N SER A 924 21.68 -34.40 18.97
CA SER A 924 23.04 -34.36 18.41
C SER A 924 23.75 -35.71 18.44
N ASP A 925 23.38 -36.60 19.37
CA ASP A 925 23.98 -37.93 19.50
C ASP A 925 23.30 -38.94 18.55
N ALA A 926 24.09 -39.45 17.60
CA ALA A 926 23.62 -40.39 16.60
C ALA A 926 23.11 -41.72 17.18
N THR A 927 23.68 -42.19 18.29
CA THR A 927 23.27 -43.43 18.96
C THR A 927 21.95 -43.26 19.70
N VAL A 928 21.75 -42.13 20.37
CA VAL A 928 20.48 -41.79 21.01
C VAL A 928 19.38 -41.64 19.96
N LEU A 929 19.66 -40.93 18.86
CA LEU A 929 18.71 -40.73 17.76
C LEU A 929 18.23 -42.06 17.16
N ARG A 930 19.15 -43.01 16.88
CA ARG A 930 18.78 -44.35 16.39
C ARG A 930 17.90 -45.11 17.38
N LYS A 931 18.25 -45.08 18.68
CA LYS A 931 17.46 -45.74 19.73
C LYS A 931 16.05 -45.16 19.83
N LEU A 932 15.90 -43.85 19.69
CA LEU A 932 14.61 -43.17 19.70
C LEU A 932 13.77 -43.56 18.48
N ILE A 933 14.31 -43.46 17.26
CA ILE A 933 13.56 -43.81 16.04
C ILE A 933 13.14 -45.29 16.05
N ASN A 934 13.99 -46.21 16.52
CA ASN A 934 13.65 -47.63 16.61
C ASN A 934 12.56 -47.99 17.63
N ARG A 935 12.18 -47.05 18.52
CA ARG A 935 11.04 -47.21 19.44
C ARG A 935 9.71 -46.79 18.81
N LEU A 936 9.72 -46.13 17.65
CA LEU A 936 8.50 -45.75 16.97
C LEU A 936 7.73 -46.99 16.51
N PRO A 937 6.40 -47.05 16.70
CA PRO A 937 5.55 -47.95 15.93
C PRO A 937 5.68 -47.67 14.42
N SER A 938 5.22 -48.59 13.58
CA SER A 938 5.14 -48.34 12.14
C SER A 938 4.31 -47.08 11.85
N THR A 939 4.65 -46.33 10.80
CA THR A 939 3.93 -45.11 10.44
C THR A 939 2.47 -45.38 10.06
N SER A 940 2.16 -46.56 9.53
CA SER A 940 0.80 -47.03 9.27
C SER A 940 -0.03 -47.22 10.55
N CYS A 941 0.59 -47.70 11.64
CA CYS A 941 -0.07 -47.79 12.95
C CYS A 941 -0.39 -46.39 13.50
N LEU A 942 0.55 -45.46 13.35
CA LEU A 942 0.39 -44.08 13.83
C LEU A 942 -0.62 -43.27 13.02
N GLN A 943 -0.82 -43.60 11.73
CA GLN A 943 -1.72 -42.87 10.82
C GLN A 943 -3.13 -42.67 11.42
N ASN A 944 -3.70 -43.70 12.06
CA ASN A 944 -5.07 -43.69 12.56
C ASN A 944 -5.19 -43.41 14.07
N ALA A 945 -4.07 -43.33 14.80
CA ALA A 945 -4.07 -43.12 16.26
C ALA A 945 -4.83 -41.84 16.67
N GLN A 946 -5.84 -41.94 17.53
CA GLN A 946 -6.60 -40.78 18.00
C GLN A 946 -5.74 -39.82 18.83
N HIS A 947 -4.97 -40.33 19.79
CA HIS A 947 -4.03 -39.55 20.59
C HIS A 947 -2.58 -39.90 20.25
N ILE A 948 -2.07 -39.31 19.17
CA ILE A 948 -0.73 -39.63 18.66
C ILE A 948 0.38 -39.24 19.64
N ASP A 949 0.15 -38.24 20.48
CA ASP A 949 1.09 -37.79 21.51
C ASP A 949 1.50 -38.90 22.49
N HIS A 950 0.54 -39.70 22.97
CA HIS A 950 0.81 -40.81 23.87
C HIS A 950 1.65 -41.92 23.22
N SER A 951 1.55 -42.06 21.90
CA SER A 951 2.27 -43.09 21.14
C SER A 951 3.71 -42.71 20.80
N LEU A 952 4.06 -41.42 20.83
CA LEU A 952 5.35 -40.91 20.33
C LEU A 952 6.41 -40.67 21.42
N GLY A 953 6.00 -40.35 22.66
CA GLY A 953 6.92 -40.04 23.76
C GLY A 953 8.00 -39.01 23.37
N GLN A 954 9.27 -39.27 23.72
CA GLN A 954 10.40 -38.39 23.39
C GLN A 954 10.69 -38.30 21.88
N VAL A 955 10.20 -39.24 21.05
CA VAL A 955 10.44 -39.21 19.59
C VAL A 955 9.60 -38.13 18.91
N LYS A 956 8.57 -37.61 19.59
CA LYS A 956 7.74 -36.47 19.14
C LYS A 956 8.59 -35.30 18.63
N GLU A 957 9.65 -34.94 19.35
CA GLU A 957 10.51 -33.81 18.98
C GLU A 957 11.27 -34.06 17.69
N VAL A 958 11.78 -35.28 17.49
CA VAL A 958 12.50 -35.69 16.27
C VAL A 958 11.54 -35.72 15.09
N LEU A 959 10.37 -36.33 15.25
CA LEU A 959 9.38 -36.44 14.18
C LEU A 959 8.81 -35.07 13.80
N SER A 960 8.47 -34.25 14.79
CA SER A 960 8.04 -32.86 14.56
C SER A 960 9.15 -32.04 13.90
N TRP A 961 10.41 -32.18 14.31
CA TRP A 961 11.53 -31.51 13.65
C TRP A 961 11.66 -31.94 12.19
N ALA A 962 11.59 -33.24 11.92
CA ALA A 962 11.76 -33.81 10.59
C ALA A 962 10.74 -33.23 9.59
N LEU A 963 9.47 -33.14 10.00
CA LEU A 963 8.38 -32.67 9.16
C LEU A 963 8.21 -31.15 9.13
N THR A 964 8.67 -30.43 10.15
CA THR A 964 8.59 -28.95 10.16
C THR A 964 9.82 -28.27 9.55
N SER A 965 10.98 -28.93 9.59
CA SER A 965 12.22 -28.41 8.98
C SER A 965 12.27 -28.69 7.48
N TYR A 966 11.68 -29.81 7.04
CA TYR A 966 11.39 -30.06 5.63
C TYR A 966 10.15 -29.27 5.22
N ARG A 967 10.36 -28.19 4.46
CA ARG A 967 9.28 -27.29 3.99
C ARG A 967 8.79 -27.58 2.59
N GLY A 968 9.16 -28.73 2.02
CA GLY A 968 8.64 -29.20 0.74
C GLY A 968 7.36 -30.02 0.89
N PHE A 969 6.90 -30.60 -0.21
CA PHE A 969 5.77 -31.51 -0.25
C PHE A 969 6.17 -32.80 -0.98
N LEU A 970 6.43 -33.84 -0.21
CA LEU A 970 6.78 -35.18 -0.68
C LEU A 970 5.54 -36.05 -0.58
N VAL A 971 5.17 -36.70 -1.68
CA VAL A 971 4.01 -37.59 -1.74
C VAL A 971 4.38 -38.89 -2.42
N SER A 972 3.78 -39.99 -1.98
CA SER A 972 3.81 -41.27 -2.68
C SER A 972 3.16 -41.10 -4.06
N ALA A 973 3.86 -41.52 -5.11
CA ALA A 973 3.38 -41.39 -6.48
C ALA A 973 2.33 -42.48 -6.77
N THR A 974 1.06 -42.11 -6.64
CA THR A 974 -0.11 -42.98 -6.88
C THR A 974 -0.80 -42.65 -8.20
N ALA A 975 -1.54 -43.63 -8.75
CA ALA A 975 -2.33 -43.47 -9.97
C ALA A 975 -1.50 -42.87 -11.14
N HIS A 976 -1.96 -41.76 -11.71
CA HIS A 976 -1.35 -41.08 -12.86
C HIS A 976 0.01 -40.43 -12.57
N LEU A 977 0.43 -40.32 -11.30
CA LEU A 977 1.75 -39.81 -10.93
C LEU A 977 2.82 -40.93 -10.92
N LYS A 978 2.42 -42.19 -10.98
CA LYS A 978 3.34 -43.33 -11.01
C LYS A 978 3.95 -43.49 -12.40
N ILE A 979 5.27 -43.60 -12.49
CA ILE A 979 5.99 -43.86 -13.73
C ILE A 979 6.03 -45.38 -13.96
N PRO A 980 5.25 -45.93 -14.91
CA PRO A 980 5.06 -47.39 -15.02
C PRO A 980 6.34 -48.14 -15.35
N SER A 981 7.24 -47.50 -16.11
CA SER A 981 8.52 -48.04 -16.55
C SER A 981 9.54 -48.29 -15.43
N PHE A 982 9.24 -47.91 -14.18
CA PHE A 982 9.99 -48.31 -12.98
C PHE A 982 9.16 -49.33 -12.16
N PRO A 983 9.03 -50.59 -12.63
CA PRO A 983 8.22 -51.60 -11.97
C PRO A 983 8.83 -51.99 -10.62
N GLY A 984 7.98 -52.19 -9.61
CA GLY A 984 8.41 -52.58 -8.26
C GLY A 984 9.16 -51.52 -7.46
N ALA A 985 9.42 -50.34 -8.03
CA ALA A 985 10.03 -49.22 -7.32
C ALA A 985 9.01 -48.58 -6.35
N HIS A 986 9.46 -48.19 -5.15
CA HIS A 986 8.74 -47.19 -4.37
C HIS A 986 9.04 -45.83 -5.00
N GLN A 987 7.99 -45.14 -5.41
CA GLN A 987 8.09 -43.89 -6.15
C GLN A 987 7.48 -42.77 -5.31
N PHE A 988 8.24 -41.69 -5.13
CA PHE A 988 7.78 -40.49 -4.45
C PHE A 988 7.96 -39.29 -5.34
N LEU A 989 6.93 -38.48 -5.45
CA LEU A 989 6.94 -37.20 -6.14
C LEU A 989 7.25 -36.09 -5.14
N LEU A 990 8.23 -35.27 -5.47
CA LEU A 990 8.47 -34.00 -4.80
C LEU A 990 7.63 -32.92 -5.50
N ALA A 991 6.36 -32.81 -5.09
CA ALA A 991 5.38 -31.91 -5.69
C ALA A 991 5.82 -30.44 -5.54
N ASN A 992 6.40 -30.10 -4.39
CA ASN A 992 7.23 -28.89 -4.25
C ASN A 992 8.50 -29.18 -3.45
N ALA A 993 9.60 -28.55 -3.83
CA ALA A 993 10.76 -28.41 -2.96
C ALA A 993 10.51 -27.31 -1.90
N SER A 994 11.48 -27.09 -1.02
CA SER A 994 11.40 -25.97 -0.06
C SER A 994 11.26 -24.63 -0.81
N PRO A 995 10.49 -23.64 -0.29
CA PRO A 995 10.14 -22.42 -1.03
C PRO A 995 11.32 -21.67 -1.66
N HIS A 996 12.47 -21.64 -0.98
CA HIS A 996 13.68 -20.99 -1.48
C HIS A 996 14.31 -21.71 -2.68
N LEU A 997 14.21 -23.04 -2.76
CA LEU A 997 14.70 -23.84 -3.88
C LEU A 997 13.80 -23.67 -5.10
N GLU A 998 12.48 -23.71 -4.90
CA GLU A 998 11.51 -23.43 -5.98
C GLU A 998 11.68 -22.01 -6.53
N THR A 999 11.86 -21.02 -5.66
CA THR A 999 12.11 -19.63 -6.08
C THR A 999 13.41 -19.51 -6.88
N ALA A 1000 14.50 -20.15 -6.42
CA ALA A 1000 15.80 -20.11 -7.10
C ALA A 1000 15.74 -20.79 -8.48
N PHE A 1001 15.07 -21.96 -8.55
CA PHE A 1001 14.88 -22.68 -9.80
C PHE A 1001 13.97 -21.92 -10.77
N ALA A 1002 12.86 -21.37 -10.30
CA ALA A 1002 11.95 -20.57 -11.10
C ALA A 1002 12.63 -19.34 -11.72
N ALA A 1003 13.52 -18.66 -10.98
CA ALA A 1003 14.30 -17.55 -11.50
C ALA A 1003 15.19 -17.96 -12.69
N LYS A 1004 15.82 -19.14 -12.60
CA LYS A 1004 16.63 -19.70 -13.69
C LYS A 1004 15.79 -20.20 -14.86
N HIS A 1005 14.65 -20.82 -14.57
CA HIS A 1005 13.70 -21.24 -15.59
C HIS A 1005 13.15 -20.05 -16.39
N THR A 1006 12.79 -18.94 -15.74
CA THR A 1006 12.33 -17.72 -16.42
C THR A 1006 13.40 -17.13 -17.36
N LEU A 1007 14.68 -17.23 -16.97
CA LEU A 1007 15.81 -16.77 -17.78
C LEU A 1007 16.03 -17.65 -19.02
N HIS A 1008 15.97 -18.97 -18.87
CA HIS A 1008 16.36 -19.90 -19.93
C HIS A 1008 15.20 -20.46 -20.77
N ARG A 1009 13.99 -20.52 -20.19
CA ARG A 1009 12.72 -20.99 -20.80
C ARG A 1009 12.71 -22.43 -21.32
N ASN A 1010 13.73 -23.23 -21.02
CA ASN A 1010 13.84 -24.63 -21.43
C ASN A 1010 14.14 -25.53 -20.22
N THR A 1011 13.62 -26.76 -20.23
CA THR A 1011 13.90 -27.77 -19.20
C THR A 1011 14.15 -29.14 -19.81
N SER A 1012 14.96 -29.96 -19.14
CA SER A 1012 15.19 -31.35 -19.47
C SER A 1012 15.10 -32.23 -18.22
N VAL A 1013 14.80 -33.51 -18.42
CA VAL A 1013 14.84 -34.52 -17.36
C VAL A 1013 16.26 -35.10 -17.31
N VAL A 1014 16.85 -35.12 -16.12
CA VAL A 1014 18.15 -35.72 -15.85
C VAL A 1014 18.09 -36.56 -14.57
N PHE A 1015 19.04 -37.47 -14.40
CA PHE A 1015 19.07 -38.43 -13.30
C PHE A 1015 20.31 -38.24 -12.43
N HIS A 1016 20.14 -38.49 -11.13
CA HIS A 1016 21.22 -38.44 -10.16
C HIS A 1016 21.12 -39.62 -9.19
N GLY A 1017 22.15 -40.46 -9.16
CA GLY A 1017 22.28 -41.54 -8.17
C GLY A 1017 22.91 -41.03 -6.89
N THR A 1018 22.36 -41.44 -5.75
CA THR A 1018 22.87 -41.03 -4.44
C THR A 1018 22.66 -42.11 -3.39
N SER A 1019 22.79 -41.75 -2.12
CA SER A 1019 22.62 -42.64 -1.00
C SER A 1019 21.59 -42.10 -0.01
N VAL A 1020 20.87 -42.99 0.67
CA VAL A 1020 19.74 -42.65 1.56
C VAL A 1020 20.13 -41.64 2.65
N GLU A 1021 21.33 -41.75 3.23
CA GLU A 1021 21.81 -40.87 4.30
C GLU A 1021 22.06 -39.41 3.87
N ARG A 1022 22.06 -39.11 2.57
CA ARG A 1022 22.17 -37.73 2.06
C ARG A 1022 20.81 -37.10 1.76
N MET A 1023 19.79 -37.92 1.63
CA MET A 1023 18.52 -37.50 1.04
C MET A 1023 17.81 -36.44 1.88
N TYR A 1024 17.85 -36.52 3.21
CA TYR A 1024 17.23 -35.49 4.05
C TYR A 1024 17.86 -34.11 3.81
N ALA A 1025 19.19 -34.03 3.70
CA ALA A 1025 19.90 -32.80 3.33
C ALA A 1025 19.58 -32.35 1.90
N ILE A 1026 19.49 -33.28 0.94
CA ILE A 1026 19.14 -32.98 -0.45
C ILE A 1026 17.71 -32.40 -0.56
N LEU A 1027 16.73 -32.97 0.14
CA LEU A 1027 15.34 -32.50 0.12
C LEU A 1027 15.18 -31.13 0.80
N THR A 1028 15.96 -30.86 1.85
CA THR A 1028 15.87 -29.59 2.61
C THR A 1028 16.73 -28.47 2.03
N GLN A 1029 17.87 -28.78 1.41
CA GLN A 1029 18.86 -27.80 0.96
C GLN A 1029 19.20 -27.85 -0.54
N GLY A 1030 18.62 -28.78 -1.29
CA GLY A 1030 18.94 -29.03 -2.69
C GLY A 1030 20.23 -29.84 -2.88
N LEU A 1031 20.49 -30.24 -4.13
CA LEU A 1031 21.79 -30.80 -4.51
C LEU A 1031 22.84 -29.68 -4.46
N LYS A 1032 24.02 -29.97 -3.89
CA LYS A 1032 25.09 -28.99 -3.69
C LYS A 1032 26.41 -29.47 -4.29
N THR A 1033 27.21 -28.52 -4.77
CA THR A 1033 28.60 -28.77 -5.14
C THR A 1033 29.42 -29.00 -3.88
N LEU A 1034 29.82 -30.25 -3.64
CA LEU A 1034 30.60 -30.68 -2.48
C LEU A 1034 31.98 -31.23 -2.86
N SER A 1035 32.48 -30.88 -4.05
CA SER A 1035 33.84 -31.21 -4.49
C SER A 1035 34.86 -30.63 -3.50
N ASP A 1036 35.93 -31.38 -3.22
CA ASP A 1036 36.99 -31.06 -2.24
C ASP A 1036 36.53 -30.86 -0.80
N THR A 1037 35.37 -31.39 -0.44
CA THR A 1037 34.91 -31.43 0.96
C THR A 1037 35.02 -32.84 1.54
N ALA A 1038 34.96 -32.96 2.87
CA ALA A 1038 34.86 -34.26 3.55
C ALA A 1038 33.60 -35.06 3.15
N LEU A 1039 32.64 -34.44 2.46
CA LEU A 1039 31.45 -35.07 1.93
C LEU A 1039 31.58 -35.44 0.43
N GLN A 1040 32.74 -35.24 -0.21
CA GLN A 1040 33.01 -35.78 -1.54
C GLN A 1040 33.11 -37.32 -1.47
N ARG A 1041 32.45 -38.04 -2.39
CA ARG A 1041 32.55 -39.51 -2.48
C ARG A 1041 33.28 -39.99 -3.71
N HIS A 1042 32.88 -39.45 -4.86
CA HIS A 1042 33.52 -39.71 -6.13
C HIS A 1042 34.44 -38.54 -6.45
N GLY A 1043 35.55 -38.81 -7.14
CA GLY A 1043 36.40 -37.75 -7.68
C GLY A 1043 35.63 -36.87 -8.66
N HIS A 1044 36.21 -35.73 -9.02
CA HIS A 1044 35.57 -34.75 -9.90
C HIS A 1044 36.28 -34.70 -11.27
N ALA A 1045 36.31 -35.83 -11.98
CA ALA A 1045 37.09 -36.03 -13.22
C ALA A 1045 36.82 -34.99 -14.33
N TYR A 1046 35.60 -34.44 -14.39
CA TYR A 1046 35.20 -33.42 -15.38
C TYR A 1046 35.12 -32.00 -14.80
N GLY A 1047 35.58 -31.80 -13.56
CA GLY A 1047 35.53 -30.52 -12.84
C GLY A 1047 34.56 -30.52 -11.65
N LYS A 1048 34.62 -29.44 -10.86
CA LYS A 1048 33.83 -29.29 -9.62
C LYS A 1048 32.37 -28.95 -9.93
N GLY A 1049 31.44 -29.76 -9.43
CA GLY A 1049 30.01 -29.54 -9.67
C GLY A 1049 29.15 -30.74 -9.28
N ILE A 1050 27.88 -30.69 -9.66
CA ILE A 1050 26.90 -31.77 -9.46
C ILE A 1050 26.84 -32.59 -10.75
N TYR A 1051 27.10 -33.89 -10.64
CA TYR A 1051 27.10 -34.81 -11.76
C TYR A 1051 25.69 -35.37 -11.93
N VAL A 1052 25.14 -35.23 -13.13
CA VAL A 1052 23.84 -35.81 -13.53
C VAL A 1052 24.01 -36.52 -14.87
N SER A 1053 23.08 -37.39 -15.24
CA SER A 1053 23.09 -38.07 -16.54
C SER A 1053 21.72 -38.03 -17.20
N THR A 1054 21.66 -38.03 -18.53
CA THR A 1054 20.41 -38.23 -19.28
C THR A 1054 19.93 -39.68 -19.27
N GLU A 1055 20.79 -40.65 -18.93
CA GLU A 1055 20.45 -42.06 -18.80
C GLU A 1055 20.35 -42.50 -17.33
N PRO A 1056 19.20 -43.07 -16.91
CA PRO A 1056 18.99 -43.60 -15.56
C PRO A 1056 20.04 -44.62 -15.13
N ALA A 1057 20.48 -45.50 -16.04
CA ALA A 1057 21.44 -46.57 -15.75
C ALA A 1057 22.82 -46.04 -15.35
N THR A 1058 23.29 -44.97 -16.01
CA THR A 1058 24.55 -44.30 -15.68
C THR A 1058 24.47 -43.67 -14.29
N ALA A 1059 23.39 -42.94 -14.01
CA ALA A 1059 23.15 -42.38 -12.67
C ALA A 1059 23.07 -43.49 -11.60
N TRP A 1060 22.43 -44.62 -11.90
CA TRP A 1060 22.30 -45.77 -10.99
C TRP A 1060 23.63 -46.39 -10.57
N ALA A 1061 24.64 -46.38 -11.44
CA ALA A 1061 25.98 -46.87 -11.10
C ALA A 1061 26.62 -46.09 -9.94
N TYR A 1062 26.21 -44.82 -9.75
CA TYR A 1062 26.62 -43.99 -8.62
C TYR A 1062 25.69 -44.11 -7.39
N ALA A 1063 24.57 -44.82 -7.50
CA ALA A 1063 23.69 -45.09 -6.37
C ALA A 1063 24.27 -46.22 -5.49
N GLN A 1064 24.41 -45.94 -4.20
CA GLN A 1064 24.88 -46.91 -3.20
C GLN A 1064 23.70 -47.54 -2.47
N ALA A 1065 23.82 -48.83 -2.14
CA ALA A 1065 22.81 -49.52 -1.34
C ALA A 1065 22.61 -48.76 -0.03
N GLY A 1066 21.35 -48.51 0.34
CA GLY A 1066 21.03 -47.90 1.62
C GLY A 1066 21.58 -48.72 2.78
N GLY A 1067 22.01 -48.03 3.84
CA GLY A 1067 22.38 -48.65 5.11
C GLY A 1067 21.18 -49.30 5.81
N ALA A 1068 21.36 -49.75 7.06
CA ALA A 1068 20.27 -50.23 7.89
C ALA A 1068 19.13 -49.19 7.97
N SER A 1069 17.89 -49.65 7.82
CA SER A 1069 16.70 -48.83 8.12
C SER A 1069 16.32 -48.97 9.59
N TRP A 1070 15.36 -48.18 10.03
CA TRP A 1070 14.78 -48.30 11.36
C TRP A 1070 13.84 -49.50 11.43
N ASN A 1071 13.67 -50.08 12.63
CA ASN A 1071 13.12 -51.42 12.84
C ASN A 1071 11.74 -51.67 12.20
N ASN A 1072 10.86 -50.66 12.13
CA ASN A 1072 9.50 -50.81 11.62
C ASN A 1072 9.28 -50.15 10.25
N SER A 1073 10.37 -49.89 9.52
CA SER A 1073 10.34 -49.34 8.16
C SER A 1073 10.10 -50.42 7.10
N GLY A 1074 9.35 -50.07 6.05
CA GLY A 1074 9.24 -50.90 4.85
C GLY A 1074 10.37 -50.67 3.81
N LEU A 1075 11.29 -49.73 4.05
CA LEU A 1075 12.16 -49.16 3.01
C LEU A 1075 13.65 -49.52 3.14
N GLY A 1076 13.98 -50.57 3.90
CA GLY A 1076 15.36 -50.98 4.15
C GLY A 1076 16.10 -51.54 2.93
N HIS A 1077 17.42 -51.33 2.89
CA HIS A 1077 18.33 -51.89 1.88
C HIS A 1077 18.07 -51.49 0.42
N LEU A 1078 17.29 -50.43 0.19
CA LEU A 1078 17.02 -49.90 -1.14
C LEU A 1078 18.08 -48.88 -1.57
N LYS A 1079 18.35 -48.81 -2.87
CA LYS A 1079 19.16 -47.79 -3.53
C LYS A 1079 18.26 -46.62 -3.97
N VAL A 1080 18.84 -45.42 -4.02
CA VAL A 1080 18.13 -44.18 -4.38
C VAL A 1080 18.55 -43.70 -5.76
N LEU A 1081 17.56 -43.53 -6.65
CA LEU A 1081 17.70 -42.81 -7.91
C LEU A 1081 16.79 -41.58 -7.89
N LEU A 1082 17.33 -40.43 -8.26
CA LEU A 1082 16.56 -39.20 -8.40
C LEU A 1082 16.32 -38.90 -9.88
N ALA A 1083 15.11 -38.48 -10.21
CA ALA A 1083 14.89 -37.71 -11.43
C ALA A 1083 14.75 -36.24 -11.06
N CYS A 1084 15.52 -35.43 -11.75
CA CYS A 1084 15.67 -34.00 -11.55
C CYS A 1084 15.26 -33.26 -12.82
N GLU A 1085 14.80 -32.05 -12.62
CA GLU A 1085 14.52 -31.10 -13.68
C GLU A 1085 15.70 -30.14 -13.78
N LEU A 1086 16.26 -30.01 -14.98
CA LEU A 1086 17.41 -29.17 -15.28
C LEU A 1086 16.98 -28.07 -16.26
N THR A 1087 17.21 -26.81 -15.91
CA THR A 1087 16.94 -25.66 -16.78
C THR A 1087 18.23 -25.08 -17.35
N GLY A 1088 18.17 -24.52 -18.56
CA GLY A 1088 19.34 -23.93 -19.22
C GLY A 1088 19.96 -24.81 -20.30
N HIS A 1089 21.00 -24.28 -20.95
CA HIS A 1089 21.74 -24.98 -21.99
C HIS A 1089 23.02 -25.56 -21.38
N TRP A 1090 23.03 -26.88 -21.24
CA TRP A 1090 24.15 -27.63 -20.67
C TRP A 1090 24.74 -28.52 -21.74
N THR A 1091 26.07 -28.60 -21.80
CA THR A 1091 26.79 -29.53 -22.67
C THR A 1091 27.22 -30.75 -21.88
N ALA A 1092 27.15 -31.92 -22.50
CA ALA A 1092 27.64 -33.14 -21.88
C ALA A 1092 29.15 -33.02 -21.64
N ALA A 1093 29.58 -33.39 -20.44
CA ALA A 1093 31.00 -33.49 -20.09
C ALA A 1093 31.63 -34.73 -20.73
N SER A 1094 30.88 -35.83 -20.80
CA SER A 1094 31.27 -37.06 -21.50
C SER A 1094 30.05 -37.94 -21.71
N GLY A 1095 29.81 -38.40 -22.94
CA GLY A 1095 28.67 -39.24 -23.29
C GLY A 1095 27.33 -38.62 -22.85
N ASP A 1096 26.67 -39.28 -21.91
CA ASP A 1096 25.38 -38.92 -21.33
C ASP A 1096 25.50 -38.16 -19.98
N ILE A 1097 26.72 -37.87 -19.52
CA ILE A 1097 27.00 -37.21 -18.23
C ILE A 1097 27.12 -35.69 -18.41
N PHE A 1098 26.46 -34.94 -17.53
CA PHE A 1098 26.47 -33.48 -17.46
C PHE A 1098 27.02 -33.01 -16.11
N LEU A 1099 27.83 -31.94 -16.16
CA LEU A 1099 28.35 -31.27 -14.97
C LEU A 1099 27.58 -29.96 -14.73
N VAL A 1100 26.73 -29.96 -13.70
CA VAL A 1100 25.97 -28.78 -13.30
C VAL A 1100 26.79 -27.98 -12.28
N THR A 1101 27.25 -26.80 -12.69
CA THR A 1101 28.06 -25.90 -11.86
C THR A 1101 27.24 -24.87 -11.08
N GLU A 1102 25.98 -24.68 -11.49
CA GLU A 1102 25.02 -23.78 -10.84
C GLU A 1102 23.86 -24.59 -10.23
N PRO A 1103 23.87 -24.86 -8.91
CA PRO A 1103 22.84 -25.67 -8.26
C PRO A 1103 21.41 -25.17 -8.44
N ALA A 1104 21.21 -23.85 -8.59
CA ALA A 1104 19.89 -23.26 -8.80
C ALA A 1104 19.23 -23.69 -10.12
N CYS A 1105 19.99 -24.22 -11.08
CA CYS A 1105 19.44 -24.71 -12.35
C CYS A 1105 18.91 -26.15 -12.27
N LEU A 1106 19.06 -26.84 -11.13
CA LEU A 1106 18.71 -28.25 -10.95
C LEU A 1106 17.81 -28.43 -9.73
N ILE A 1107 16.67 -29.09 -9.91
CA ILE A 1107 15.75 -29.38 -8.81
C ILE A 1107 15.30 -30.84 -8.85
N VAL A 1108 15.19 -31.48 -7.69
CA VAL A 1108 14.69 -32.85 -7.58
C VAL A 1108 13.17 -32.83 -7.80
N ARG A 1109 12.63 -33.80 -8.54
CA ARG A 1109 11.18 -33.96 -8.75
C ARG A 1109 10.66 -35.35 -8.41
N TYR A 1110 11.49 -36.39 -8.57
CA TYR A 1110 11.13 -37.74 -8.14
C TYR A 1110 12.24 -38.42 -7.35
N VAL A 1111 11.83 -39.29 -6.43
CA VAL A 1111 12.66 -40.24 -5.70
C VAL A 1111 12.19 -41.66 -6.02
N PHE A 1112 13.08 -42.47 -6.57
CA PHE A 1112 12.85 -43.89 -6.81
C PHE A 1112 13.70 -44.71 -5.84
N LEU A 1113 13.06 -45.58 -5.08
CA LEU A 1113 13.72 -46.56 -4.22
C LEU A 1113 13.53 -47.95 -4.80
N MET A 1114 14.65 -48.63 -5.08
CA MET A 1114 14.64 -49.95 -5.70
C MET A 1114 15.73 -50.84 -5.10
N PRO A 1115 15.55 -52.18 -5.11
CA PRO A 1115 16.60 -53.11 -4.71
C PRO A 1115 17.88 -52.93 -5.52
N GLY A 1116 19.03 -53.28 -4.97
CA GLY A 1116 20.32 -53.15 -5.67
C GLY A 1116 20.40 -53.94 -6.98
N SER A 1117 19.61 -55.01 -7.12
CA SER A 1117 19.48 -55.86 -8.30
C SER A 1117 18.38 -55.42 -9.28
N ALA A 1118 17.75 -54.26 -9.07
CA ALA A 1118 16.67 -53.79 -9.93
C ALA A 1118 17.16 -53.47 -11.34
N ASP A 1119 16.34 -53.80 -12.34
CA ASP A 1119 16.56 -53.41 -13.72
C ASP A 1119 16.14 -51.94 -13.92
N VAL A 1120 17.03 -51.14 -14.50
CA VAL A 1120 16.84 -49.70 -14.63
C VAL A 1120 16.48 -49.36 -16.07
N PRO A 1121 15.31 -48.73 -16.33
CA PRO A 1121 14.83 -48.48 -17.67
C PRO A 1121 15.71 -47.48 -18.43
N LEU A 1122 15.70 -47.59 -19.76
CA LEU A 1122 16.32 -46.61 -20.66
C LEU A 1122 15.64 -45.24 -20.55
N GLY A 1123 16.43 -44.16 -20.64
CA GLY A 1123 15.94 -42.78 -20.49
C GLY A 1123 14.77 -42.46 -21.42
N ARG A 1124 14.86 -42.86 -22.69
CA ARG A 1124 13.80 -42.64 -23.71
C ARG A 1124 12.42 -43.22 -23.33
N HIS A 1125 12.34 -44.22 -22.46
CA HIS A 1125 11.06 -44.83 -22.04
C HIS A 1125 10.43 -44.13 -20.83
N VAL A 1126 11.17 -43.26 -20.13
CA VAL A 1126 10.71 -42.62 -18.89
C VAL A 1126 10.63 -41.10 -18.99
N VAL A 1127 11.50 -40.49 -19.80
CA VAL A 1127 11.59 -39.05 -19.98
C VAL A 1127 10.27 -38.41 -20.44
N PRO A 1128 9.48 -38.98 -21.38
CA PRO A 1128 8.21 -38.37 -21.78
C PRO A 1128 7.19 -38.26 -20.62
N ALA A 1129 7.04 -39.34 -19.84
CA ALA A 1129 6.13 -39.36 -18.69
C ALA A 1129 6.58 -38.38 -17.60
N LEU A 1130 7.88 -38.39 -17.26
CA LEU A 1130 8.48 -37.45 -16.30
C LEU A 1130 8.34 -36.00 -16.76
N SER A 1131 8.60 -35.70 -18.04
CA SER A 1131 8.47 -34.36 -18.61
C SER A 1131 7.02 -33.86 -18.53
N SER A 1132 6.04 -34.75 -18.76
CA SER A 1132 4.62 -34.43 -18.61
C SER A 1132 4.29 -34.04 -17.17
N VAL A 1133 4.74 -34.83 -16.20
CA VAL A 1133 4.53 -34.52 -14.78
C VAL A 1133 5.22 -33.21 -14.38
N PHE A 1134 6.47 -32.98 -14.80
CA PHE A 1134 7.19 -31.74 -14.46
C PHE A 1134 6.47 -30.52 -15.05
N ALA A 1135 5.96 -30.63 -16.28
CA ALA A 1135 5.16 -29.59 -16.90
C ALA A 1135 3.81 -29.37 -16.19
N GLY A 1136 3.20 -30.43 -15.65
CA GLY A 1136 1.98 -30.35 -14.82
C GLY A 1136 2.23 -29.62 -13.50
N LEU A 1137 3.34 -29.94 -12.81
CA LEU A 1137 3.76 -29.26 -11.58
C LEU A 1137 3.97 -27.76 -11.81
N ARG A 1138 4.70 -27.38 -12.88
CA ARG A 1138 4.92 -25.97 -13.23
C ARG A 1138 3.63 -25.21 -13.55
N ARG A 1139 2.63 -25.90 -14.12
CA ARG A 1139 1.32 -25.32 -14.45
C ARG A 1139 0.33 -25.34 -13.28
N GLY A 1140 0.66 -26.00 -12.17
CA GLY A 1140 -0.27 -26.20 -11.05
C GLY A 1140 -1.46 -27.09 -11.38
N ALA A 1141 -1.32 -27.98 -12.38
CA ALA A 1141 -2.40 -28.79 -12.92
C ALA A 1141 -2.54 -30.19 -12.30
N LEU A 1142 -1.72 -30.51 -11.28
CA LEU A 1142 -1.61 -31.83 -10.65
C LEU A 1142 -2.15 -31.84 -9.22
#